data_AF-A0A818Y276-F1
#
_entry.id   AF-A0A818Y276-F1
#
_cell.length_a   1.000
_cell.length_b   1.000
_cell.length_c   1.000
_cell.angle_alpha   90.00
_cell.angle_beta   90.00
_cell.angle_gamma   90.00
#
_symmetry.space_group_name_H-M   'P 1'
#
loop_
_entity.id
_entity.type
_entity.pdbx_description
1 polymer ?
#
loop_
_entity_poly.entity_id
_entity_poly.type
_entity_poly.pdbx_seq_one_letter_code
_entity_poly.pdbx_strand_id
1 'polypeptide(L)'
;MLVYLVFLAVPAAYIILSFIFLRKPKWLHKHRQPAFMARNIAHRGGAGESIENSLLAFDKGLTNGVEMLELDCHLTKDHQVVVHHDFSINRTTGEDKFIRDIDYNDLPLINTNVQLYYDTSVIISCDNNSPNNELLRIPLLKDVFERYPTTPINIDVKENNDELIQKVSKLIQEYRREHITYWGSFNDVVCKKLTVENSRIVRFCSLKEAAVIVLTYWLGLLPFIPLVPGAFEVPIPGEVFRKQAQNLTCLQRTLFFLAERALNSKGMFVHLQRRGIPVYVWILNENQEFEYAFQKMSVTADLKNLTINYDDCIAIVEFNQENAKVNTLSEGMMNEFVPVFNQLQNNDNIKGIVVISAKPGSFIAGADINMLESAQSRDELYKMSRNGQDIMNQIEQSRKPIIAAIAGSCLGGGFEVALACHYRIALNDKQTKFGVPEVKLGLLPGAGGTQRLLQNLLLPDALDLLLTGREIQAKKAKTMGLVDILVQSIGTDLENMEYLYSFAVQKAKQFIVQRPFKRQYSLIENIKSKIMLNSHVRNYILSQAEAKVMAQTQGLYPAPLRILNVIKQTLDHGTQAGLNAEAEAFADLGMTNESKALISLFHGRTECKKNKFGKINREIKTIAIIGAGVIGAGIAHISIDKGLQVILYDTTEYALSRGQLQITKGYENYIKRNRITHTEYKRILSNLNCQTTFDNLYKCDIIIESLYEDLKLKQNILDKLEQHISEHCIFASNTYTISIHDIASNSQRPDKIIGMHYFSPVDKVELLEIIRTKQTSDETVCSAVHIGLKQGKIIIVVNDGPGFYTTRLLAFISVEIFYLLNEGLSPKDIDKATKKFGFHVGLATLLDEYGIDIIANIVFHLQTIFGERLIDLSIIELFRKFIRNYLLGKKSQQGLYIYSNDNHNKKETNPKIKELIKDTSIQTKEISTIEDIQWRICLRLLNEAAKCLEENIINSPTDGDIGAVFGLGFSPMKGGPFRFMDTYGISKIVDLMNNYQLKHGDRFIPTQLLINMSKENKTFYS
;
A
#
# COMPACT_ATOMS: atom_id res chain seq x y z
N MET A 1 26.72 36.99 10.30
CA MET A 1 25.53 36.37 9.66
C MET A 1 24.80 35.40 10.59
N LEU A 2 25.48 34.40 11.20
CA LEU A 2 24.81 33.33 11.97
C LEU A 2 23.88 33.82 13.10
N VAL A 3 24.34 34.73 13.96
CA VAL A 3 23.56 35.27 15.10
C VAL A 3 22.26 35.95 14.65
N TYR A 4 22.28 36.63 13.50
CA TYR A 4 21.10 37.25 12.87
C TYR A 4 20.11 36.22 12.30
N LEU A 5 20.58 35.03 11.92
CA LEU A 5 19.77 33.96 11.34
C LEU A 5 19.07 33.13 12.44
N VAL A 6 19.73 32.93 13.58
CA VAL A 6 19.15 32.26 14.76
C VAL A 6 18.02 33.10 15.38
N PHE A 7 18.22 34.42 15.51
CA PHE A 7 17.20 35.34 16.06
C PHE A 7 15.89 35.40 15.25
N LEU A 8 15.89 34.93 14.00
CA LEU A 8 14.71 34.86 13.13
C LEU A 8 14.04 33.47 13.09
N ALA A 9 14.73 32.42 13.54
CA ALA A 9 14.26 31.03 13.38
C ALA A 9 13.32 30.55 14.50
N VAL A 10 13.65 30.83 15.76
CA VAL A 10 12.86 30.40 16.94
C VAL A 10 11.41 30.94 16.92
N PRO A 11 11.14 32.20 16.51
CA PRO A 11 9.76 32.67 16.37
C PRO A 11 9.01 32.04 15.19
N ALA A 12 9.68 31.81 14.05
CA ALA A 12 9.06 31.23 12.86
C ALA A 12 8.57 29.79 13.09
N ALA A 13 9.33 29.04 13.89
CA ALA A 13 9.02 27.68 14.31
C ALA A 13 7.68 27.57 15.06
N TYR A 14 7.60 28.35 16.13
CA TYR A 14 6.47 28.46 17.02
C TYR A 14 5.16 28.82 16.29
N ILE A 15 5.25 29.74 15.32
CA ILE A 15 4.10 30.17 14.49
C ILE A 15 3.54 29.03 13.62
N ILE A 16 4.37 28.08 13.17
CA ILE A 16 3.94 26.98 12.30
C ILE A 16 3.28 25.85 13.07
N LEU A 17 3.97 25.36 14.10
CA LEU A 17 3.45 24.32 14.98
C LEU A 17 2.07 24.72 15.52
N SER A 18 1.93 25.99 15.93
CA SER A 18 0.65 26.66 16.18
C SER A 18 -0.35 26.52 15.01
N PHE A 19 -0.03 27.07 13.83
CA PHE A 19 -0.95 27.14 12.69
C PHE A 19 -1.53 25.79 12.25
N ILE A 20 -0.81 24.69 12.45
CA ILE A 20 -1.26 23.38 12.01
C ILE A 20 -2.05 22.61 13.03
N PHE A 21 -1.57 22.50 14.27
CA PHE A 21 -2.39 21.86 15.29
C PHE A 21 -3.70 22.65 15.49
N LEU A 22 -3.68 23.95 15.18
CA LEU A 22 -4.88 24.76 15.02
C LEU A 22 -5.85 24.16 13.98
N ARG A 23 -5.37 23.84 12.77
CA ARG A 23 -6.20 23.24 11.71
C ARG A 23 -6.49 21.74 11.91
N LYS A 24 -5.70 20.98 12.69
CA LYS A 24 -5.83 19.52 12.86
C LYS A 24 -5.76 19.10 14.33
N PRO A 25 -6.78 19.40 15.13
CA PRO A 25 -6.67 19.31 16.58
C PRO A 25 -7.04 17.95 17.18
N LYS A 26 -7.67 17.07 16.38
CA LYS A 26 -7.86 15.65 16.70
C LYS A 26 -6.54 14.92 16.99
N TRP A 27 -5.40 15.50 16.59
CA TRP A 27 -4.06 14.93 16.77
C TRP A 27 -3.47 15.12 18.17
N LEU A 28 -3.77 16.23 18.86
CA LEU A 28 -3.32 16.46 20.24
C LEU A 28 -4.42 16.13 21.27
N HIS A 29 -5.67 16.07 20.84
CA HIS A 29 -6.82 15.91 21.71
C HIS A 29 -7.86 14.99 21.09
N LYS A 30 -8.37 14.02 21.87
CA LYS A 30 -9.47 13.16 21.44
C LYS A 30 -10.70 14.02 21.13
N HIS A 31 -11.33 13.78 19.98
CA HIS A 31 -12.61 14.37 19.62
C HIS A 31 -13.68 13.92 20.63
N ARG A 32 -14.26 14.85 21.37
CA ARG A 32 -15.38 14.57 22.28
C ARG A 32 -16.68 14.65 21.48
N GLN A 33 -17.65 13.78 21.74
CA GLN A 33 -19.02 14.12 21.34
C GLN A 33 -19.63 14.91 22.51
N PRO A 34 -20.22 16.09 22.28
CA PRO A 34 -20.93 16.79 23.34
C PRO A 34 -22.15 15.96 23.75
N ALA A 35 -22.51 15.97 25.03
CA ALA A 35 -23.62 15.15 25.56
C ALA A 35 -24.95 15.48 24.86
N PHE A 36 -25.16 16.76 24.57
CA PHE A 36 -26.19 17.32 23.71
C PHE A 36 -25.64 18.61 23.06
N MET A 37 -26.33 19.15 22.07
CA MET A 37 -25.94 20.41 21.42
C MET A 37 -27.15 21.34 21.30
N ALA A 38 -27.16 22.42 22.08
CA ALA A 38 -28.07 23.54 21.90
C ALA A 38 -27.48 24.53 20.88
N ARG A 39 -28.32 25.40 20.31
CA ARG A 39 -27.93 26.44 19.35
C ARG A 39 -27.91 27.84 19.97
N ASN A 40 -28.69 28.08 21.02
CA ASN A 40 -28.77 29.34 21.77
C ASN A 40 -28.98 29.07 23.28
N ILE A 41 -28.70 30.07 24.11
CA ILE A 41 -28.73 30.00 25.58
C ILE A 41 -29.36 31.30 26.12
N ALA A 42 -30.22 31.22 27.14
CA ALA A 42 -30.69 32.39 27.89
C ALA A 42 -29.97 32.53 29.23
N HIS A 43 -29.18 33.60 29.34
CA HIS A 43 -28.51 34.02 30.57
C HIS A 43 -29.54 34.50 31.62
N ARG A 44 -29.40 34.02 32.87
CA ARG A 44 -30.40 34.18 33.96
C ARG A 44 -31.80 33.66 33.60
N GLY A 45 -31.83 32.70 32.68
CA GLY A 45 -33.01 32.10 32.06
C GLY A 45 -33.99 33.06 31.36
N GLY A 46 -33.63 34.34 31.15
CA GLY A 46 -34.52 35.36 30.60
C GLY A 46 -34.06 35.88 29.23
N ALA A 47 -35.01 36.39 28.43
CA ALA A 47 -34.75 36.98 27.10
C ALA A 47 -34.37 38.47 27.15
N GLY A 48 -33.58 38.90 28.14
CA GLY A 48 -33.17 40.30 28.33
C GLY A 48 -34.18 41.18 29.08
N GLU A 49 -34.87 40.62 30.08
CA GLU A 49 -35.94 41.29 30.84
C GLU A 49 -35.59 41.52 32.31
N SER A 50 -36.31 42.42 32.99
CA SER A 50 -36.02 42.88 34.36
C SER A 50 -36.39 41.89 35.48
N ILE A 51 -37.05 40.76 35.18
CA ILE A 51 -37.52 39.75 36.17
C ILE A 51 -36.66 38.47 36.11
N GLU A 52 -35.33 38.62 36.12
CA GLU A 52 -34.38 37.51 36.03
C GLU A 52 -34.55 36.42 37.11
N ASN A 53 -34.14 35.18 36.79
CA ASN A 53 -34.14 34.02 37.71
C ASN A 53 -35.49 33.77 38.43
N SER A 54 -36.58 34.03 37.72
CA SER A 54 -37.96 33.76 38.12
C SER A 54 -38.60 32.73 37.18
N LEU A 55 -39.59 31.97 37.65
CA LEU A 55 -40.30 31.01 36.78
C LEU A 55 -41.00 31.73 35.61
N LEU A 56 -41.42 32.98 35.82
CA LEU A 56 -42.01 33.83 34.79
C LEU A 56 -41.02 34.18 33.66
N ALA A 57 -39.76 34.47 34.00
CA ALA A 57 -38.73 34.70 32.99
C ALA A 57 -38.35 33.42 32.24
N PHE A 58 -38.28 32.28 32.93
CA PHE A 58 -37.95 30.99 32.32
C PHE A 58 -39.01 30.56 31.30
N ASP A 59 -40.30 30.64 31.66
CA ASP A 59 -41.42 30.35 30.75
C ASP A 59 -41.35 31.24 29.48
N LYS A 60 -41.01 32.53 29.65
CA LYS A 60 -40.96 33.51 28.56
C LYS A 60 -39.72 33.35 27.67
N GLY A 61 -38.57 33.04 28.26
CA GLY A 61 -37.34 32.71 27.54
C GLY A 61 -37.53 31.49 26.62
N LEU A 62 -38.11 30.40 27.16
CA LEU A 62 -38.42 29.21 26.37
C LEU A 62 -39.47 29.48 25.28
N THR A 63 -40.50 30.26 25.58
CA THR A 63 -41.50 30.67 24.57
C THR A 63 -40.88 31.46 23.41
N ASN A 64 -39.81 32.21 23.67
CA ASN A 64 -39.06 32.96 22.64
C ASN A 64 -37.98 32.12 21.90
N GLY A 65 -38.01 30.79 22.03
CA GLY A 65 -37.17 29.88 21.21
C GLY A 65 -35.77 29.62 21.76
N VAL A 66 -35.58 29.73 23.07
CA VAL A 66 -34.35 29.36 23.78
C VAL A 66 -34.24 27.84 23.96
N GLU A 67 -33.08 27.27 23.63
CA GLU A 67 -32.81 25.83 23.72
C GLU A 67 -32.07 25.40 25.00
N MET A 68 -31.51 26.34 25.77
CA MET A 68 -30.88 26.06 27.07
C MET A 68 -31.05 27.23 28.05
N LEU A 69 -31.42 26.95 29.29
CA LEU A 69 -31.54 27.95 30.37
C LEU A 69 -30.27 27.96 31.25
N GLU A 70 -29.82 29.13 31.66
CA GLU A 70 -28.77 29.31 32.66
C GLU A 70 -29.35 29.69 34.02
N LEU A 71 -29.00 28.91 35.06
CA LEU A 71 -29.58 28.97 36.41
C LEU A 71 -28.49 29.06 37.48
N ASP A 72 -28.57 30.06 38.35
CA ASP A 72 -27.64 30.29 39.46
C ASP A 72 -28.15 29.69 40.76
N CYS A 73 -27.33 28.94 41.54
CA CYS A 73 -27.82 28.24 42.75
C CYS A 73 -27.21 28.72 44.08
N HIS A 74 -28.03 28.77 45.14
CA HIS A 74 -27.67 29.12 46.52
C HIS A 74 -28.34 28.19 47.56
N LEU A 75 -27.82 28.16 48.80
CA LEU A 75 -28.48 27.52 49.95
C LEU A 75 -29.20 28.54 50.82
N THR A 76 -30.41 28.19 51.25
CA THR A 76 -31.13 28.83 52.36
C THR A 76 -30.59 28.37 53.71
N LYS A 77 -31.03 29.00 54.81
CA LYS A 77 -30.64 28.65 56.17
C LYS A 77 -31.14 27.26 56.62
N ASP A 78 -32.32 26.84 56.15
CA ASP A 78 -32.84 25.47 56.25
C ASP A 78 -32.21 24.51 55.20
N HIS A 79 -31.13 24.96 54.56
CA HIS A 79 -30.30 24.24 53.61
C HIS A 79 -31.07 23.65 52.40
N GLN A 80 -32.10 24.37 51.90
CA GLN A 80 -32.75 24.11 50.61
C GLN A 80 -31.95 24.77 49.48
N VAL A 81 -31.99 24.18 48.28
CA VAL A 81 -31.31 24.72 47.09
C VAL A 81 -32.29 25.59 46.30
N VAL A 82 -32.02 26.90 46.27
CA VAL A 82 -32.78 27.90 45.51
C VAL A 82 -32.02 28.40 44.28
N VAL A 83 -32.75 28.88 43.27
CA VAL A 83 -32.21 29.47 42.06
C VAL A 83 -32.34 31.00 42.10
N HIS A 84 -31.23 31.73 42.19
CA HIS A 84 -31.19 33.19 42.27
C HIS A 84 -29.84 33.72 41.79
N HIS A 85 -29.76 34.88 41.13
CA HIS A 85 -28.48 35.34 40.54
C HIS A 85 -27.45 35.81 41.59
N ASP A 86 -27.93 36.40 42.68
CA ASP A 86 -27.12 37.13 43.68
C ASP A 86 -27.19 36.49 45.07
N PHE A 87 -26.08 36.58 45.81
CA PHE A 87 -26.00 36.16 47.23
C PHE A 87 -26.89 36.99 48.16
N SER A 88 -27.06 38.27 47.84
CA SER A 88 -27.95 39.20 48.54
C SER A 88 -29.17 39.46 47.66
N ILE A 89 -30.33 39.43 48.29
CA ILE A 89 -31.61 39.69 47.62
C ILE A 89 -31.88 41.19 47.42
N ASN A 90 -30.97 42.07 47.84
CA ASN A 90 -31.15 43.53 47.83
C ASN A 90 -31.47 44.09 46.43
N ARG A 91 -30.70 43.70 45.41
CA ARG A 91 -30.93 44.18 44.04
C ARG A 91 -32.31 43.77 43.50
N THR A 92 -32.72 42.54 43.79
CA THR A 92 -33.92 41.91 43.23
C THR A 92 -35.14 42.03 44.10
N THR A 93 -35.05 42.45 45.37
CA THR A 93 -36.20 42.52 46.31
C THR A 93 -36.26 43.83 47.08
N GLY A 94 -35.13 44.56 47.19
CA GLY A 94 -34.94 45.73 48.04
C GLY A 94 -34.47 45.41 49.47
N GLU A 95 -34.36 44.14 49.86
CA GLU A 95 -33.92 43.74 51.20
C GLU A 95 -32.43 43.37 51.27
N ASP A 96 -31.66 44.05 52.12
CA ASP A 96 -30.24 43.75 52.33
C ASP A 96 -30.01 42.58 53.30
N LYS A 97 -30.35 41.37 52.82
CA LYS A 97 -30.13 40.10 53.52
C LYS A 97 -29.49 39.07 52.58
N PHE A 98 -28.72 38.14 53.13
CA PHE A 98 -28.18 37.02 52.37
C PHE A 98 -29.12 35.80 52.42
N ILE A 99 -29.21 35.08 51.31
CA ILE A 99 -30.10 33.92 51.16
C ILE A 99 -29.84 32.85 52.25
N ARG A 100 -28.57 32.61 52.58
CA ARG A 100 -28.11 31.64 53.58
C ARG A 100 -28.58 31.90 55.02
N ASP A 101 -29.11 33.09 55.30
CA ASP A 101 -29.49 33.53 56.65
C ASP A 101 -31.03 33.47 56.87
N ILE A 102 -31.79 33.08 55.83
CA ILE A 102 -33.26 33.03 55.79
C ILE A 102 -33.71 31.61 55.44
N ASP A 103 -34.73 31.08 56.11
CA ASP A 103 -35.36 29.79 55.75
C ASP A 103 -36.19 29.98 54.47
N TYR A 104 -36.31 28.97 53.60
CA TYR A 104 -36.92 29.15 52.25
C TYR A 104 -38.30 29.82 52.26
N ASN A 105 -39.11 29.55 53.30
CA ASN A 105 -40.46 30.09 53.45
C ASN A 105 -40.54 31.56 53.87
N ASP A 106 -39.43 32.14 54.31
CA ASP A 106 -39.33 33.54 54.71
C ASP A 106 -38.55 34.39 53.69
N LEU A 107 -38.15 33.83 52.54
CA LEU A 107 -37.54 34.59 51.45
C LEU A 107 -38.58 35.53 50.79
N PRO A 108 -38.30 36.84 50.69
CA PRO A 108 -39.14 37.79 49.98
C PRO A 108 -39.06 37.60 48.46
N LEU A 109 -39.86 38.41 47.76
CA LEU A 109 -40.19 38.22 46.36
C LEU A 109 -39.41 39.16 45.45
N ILE A 110 -39.18 38.72 44.22
CA ILE A 110 -38.45 39.47 43.20
C ILE A 110 -39.29 40.69 42.79
N ASN A 111 -38.91 41.83 43.35
CA ASN A 111 -39.22 43.17 42.92
C ASN A 111 -38.50 43.45 41.60
N THR A 112 -39.21 44.00 40.63
CA THR A 112 -38.81 43.85 39.21
C THR A 112 -38.09 45.06 38.65
N ASN A 113 -37.95 46.14 39.42
CA ASN A 113 -37.29 47.39 39.02
C ASN A 113 -35.75 47.29 38.98
N VAL A 114 -35.21 46.19 38.45
CA VAL A 114 -33.78 45.87 38.45
C VAL A 114 -33.09 46.45 37.21
N GLN A 115 -32.12 47.36 37.40
CA GLN A 115 -31.37 47.95 36.29
C GLN A 115 -30.27 47.02 35.73
N LEU A 116 -30.14 47.01 34.40
CA LEU A 116 -29.07 46.34 33.64
C LEU A 116 -28.23 47.38 32.87
N TYR A 117 -26.96 47.04 32.60
CA TYR A 117 -25.92 48.04 32.32
C TYR A 117 -25.86 48.59 30.88
N TYR A 118 -26.62 48.05 29.93
CA TYR A 118 -26.49 48.39 28.51
C TYR A 118 -27.80 48.68 27.75
N ASP A 119 -28.94 48.74 28.46
CA ASP A 119 -30.13 49.43 27.96
C ASP A 119 -30.84 50.10 29.14
N THR A 120 -31.05 51.42 29.06
CA THR A 120 -31.74 52.23 30.08
C THR A 120 -33.26 52.25 29.90
N SER A 121 -33.82 51.54 28.91
CA SER A 121 -35.22 51.73 28.48
C SER A 121 -36.27 50.76 29.05
N VAL A 122 -35.89 49.63 29.65
CA VAL A 122 -36.86 48.62 30.16
C VAL A 122 -36.66 48.31 31.65
N ILE A 123 -37.33 49.08 32.49
CA ILE A 123 -37.60 48.78 33.89
C ILE A 123 -39.02 48.21 33.97
N ILE A 124 -39.18 46.90 34.17
CA ILE A 124 -40.49 46.30 34.45
C ILE A 124 -40.83 46.60 35.92
N SER A 125 -41.96 47.25 36.20
CA SER A 125 -42.48 47.36 37.56
C SER A 125 -43.48 46.26 37.87
N CYS A 126 -43.46 45.77 39.10
CA CYS A 126 -44.43 44.85 39.67
C CYS A 126 -44.68 45.33 41.09
N ASP A 127 -45.96 45.55 41.40
CA ASP A 127 -46.38 45.87 42.76
C ASP A 127 -46.14 44.65 43.67
N ASN A 128 -45.60 44.90 44.88
CA ASN A 128 -45.22 43.88 45.87
C ASN A 128 -46.39 43.06 46.47
N ASN A 129 -47.55 42.98 45.81
CA ASN A 129 -48.83 42.45 46.33
C ASN A 129 -49.59 41.51 45.37
N SER A 130 -48.94 40.90 44.36
CA SER A 130 -49.62 40.17 43.28
C SER A 130 -49.81 38.66 43.54
N PRO A 131 -50.83 37.95 43.03
CA PRO A 131 -50.86 36.47 43.06
C PRO A 131 -49.68 35.83 42.32
N ASN A 132 -49.03 36.58 41.41
CA ASN A 132 -47.76 36.20 40.79
C ASN A 132 -46.61 36.09 41.80
N ASN A 133 -46.83 36.39 43.08
CA ASN A 133 -45.86 36.23 44.16
C ASN A 133 -45.17 34.86 44.13
N GLU A 134 -45.83 33.74 43.77
CA GLU A 134 -45.10 32.45 43.61
C GLU A 134 -44.20 32.38 42.37
N LEU A 135 -44.57 33.04 41.26
CA LEU A 135 -43.75 33.08 40.04
C LEU A 135 -42.62 34.12 40.14
N LEU A 136 -42.81 35.15 40.97
CA LEU A 136 -41.82 36.15 41.38
C LEU A 136 -41.02 35.69 42.62
N ARG A 137 -41.39 34.59 43.26
CA ARG A 137 -40.60 34.01 44.35
C ARG A 137 -39.32 33.45 43.76
N ILE A 138 -38.24 33.55 44.53
CA ILE A 138 -36.99 32.83 44.27
C ILE A 138 -37.33 31.32 44.23
N PRO A 139 -37.23 30.62 43.08
CA PRO A 139 -37.70 29.24 42.99
C PRO A 139 -36.71 28.24 43.59
N LEU A 140 -37.18 27.08 44.06
CA LEU A 140 -36.29 25.96 44.40
C LEU A 140 -35.80 25.26 43.13
N LEU A 141 -34.55 24.79 43.13
CA LEU A 141 -33.98 24.09 41.98
C LEU A 141 -34.78 22.83 41.61
N LYS A 142 -35.33 22.11 42.59
CA LYS A 142 -36.23 20.97 42.34
C LYS A 142 -37.51 21.38 41.61
N ASP A 143 -38.12 22.50 41.96
CA ASP A 143 -39.34 23.00 41.33
C ASP A 143 -39.07 23.39 39.87
N VAL A 144 -37.87 23.93 39.58
CA VAL A 144 -37.39 24.19 38.21
C VAL A 144 -37.14 22.88 37.45
N PHE A 145 -36.55 21.85 38.08
CA PHE A 145 -36.37 20.54 37.45
C PHE A 145 -37.69 19.82 37.17
N GLU A 146 -38.69 19.97 38.02
CA GLU A 146 -40.04 19.41 37.86
C GLU A 146 -40.84 20.12 36.78
N ARG A 147 -40.76 21.46 36.72
CA ARG A 147 -41.44 22.28 35.70
C ARG A 147 -40.83 22.12 34.30
N TYR A 148 -39.50 21.89 34.21
CA TYR A 148 -38.78 21.79 32.95
C TYR A 148 -37.98 20.46 32.84
N PRO A 149 -38.64 19.29 32.78
CA PRO A 149 -38.00 17.97 32.93
C PRO A 149 -36.99 17.60 31.83
N THR A 150 -37.17 18.11 30.61
CA THR A 150 -36.35 17.78 29.43
C THR A 150 -35.51 18.93 28.89
N THR A 151 -35.75 20.15 29.37
CA THR A 151 -35.00 21.34 28.95
C THR A 151 -33.53 21.21 29.32
N PRO A 152 -32.58 21.43 28.40
CA PRO A 152 -31.18 21.53 28.74
C PRO A 152 -30.91 22.73 29.67
N ILE A 153 -30.02 22.54 30.64
CA ILE A 153 -29.75 23.56 31.67
C ILE A 153 -28.24 23.71 31.88
N ASN A 154 -27.75 24.95 31.94
CA ASN A 154 -26.48 25.32 32.55
C ASN A 154 -26.73 25.71 34.02
N ILE A 155 -26.11 25.03 34.98
CA ILE A 155 -26.24 25.35 36.41
C ILE A 155 -24.97 26.04 36.87
N ASP A 156 -25.02 27.37 37.02
CA ASP A 156 -23.90 28.17 37.51
C ASP A 156 -23.84 28.12 39.04
N VAL A 157 -22.72 27.63 39.58
CA VAL A 157 -22.46 27.63 41.02
C VAL A 157 -21.41 28.68 41.32
N LYS A 158 -21.87 29.74 41.99
CA LYS A 158 -21.04 30.91 42.34
C LYS A 158 -20.37 30.79 43.71
N GLU A 159 -20.88 29.93 44.59
CA GLU A 159 -20.33 29.71 45.94
C GLU A 159 -19.33 28.57 46.04
N ASN A 160 -18.28 28.77 46.84
CA ASN A 160 -17.35 27.71 47.26
C ASN A 160 -17.90 26.95 48.47
N ASN A 161 -19.06 26.33 48.30
CA ASN A 161 -19.83 25.67 49.37
C ASN A 161 -19.99 24.17 49.06
N ASP A 162 -19.36 23.31 49.86
CA ASP A 162 -19.35 21.85 49.63
C ASP A 162 -20.73 21.22 49.82
N GLU A 163 -21.54 21.72 50.75
CA GLU A 163 -22.90 21.20 50.98
C GLU A 163 -23.84 21.59 49.83
N LEU A 164 -23.73 22.81 49.30
CA LEU A 164 -24.45 23.24 48.11
C LEU A 164 -24.11 22.33 46.93
N ILE A 165 -22.82 22.12 46.68
CA ILE A 165 -22.31 21.30 45.57
C ILE A 165 -22.83 19.86 45.68
N GLN A 166 -22.79 19.27 46.88
CA GLN A 166 -23.34 17.94 47.14
C GLN A 166 -24.87 17.88 46.96
N LYS A 167 -25.62 18.86 47.46
CA LYS A 167 -27.08 18.89 47.33
C LYS A 167 -27.54 19.11 45.88
N VAL A 168 -26.90 20.02 45.14
CA VAL A 168 -27.17 20.24 43.71
C VAL A 168 -26.82 18.98 42.91
N SER A 169 -25.63 18.38 43.14
CA SER A 169 -25.23 17.11 42.51
C SER A 169 -26.23 15.99 42.77
N LYS A 170 -26.66 15.83 44.03
CA LYS A 170 -27.64 14.82 44.43
C LYS A 170 -28.99 15.05 43.74
N LEU A 171 -29.48 16.30 43.65
CA LEU A 171 -30.69 16.62 42.92
C LEU A 171 -30.54 16.29 41.42
N ILE A 172 -29.42 16.62 40.78
CA ILE A 172 -29.20 16.27 39.36
C ILE A 172 -29.22 14.75 39.16
N GLN A 173 -28.63 13.97 40.07
CA GLN A 173 -28.64 12.49 40.04
C GLN A 173 -30.04 11.91 40.31
N GLU A 174 -30.79 12.46 41.27
CA GLU A 174 -32.13 12.03 41.66
C GLU A 174 -33.13 12.20 40.50
N TYR A 175 -33.05 13.34 39.80
CA TYR A 175 -33.83 13.62 38.59
C TYR A 175 -33.16 13.11 37.29
N ARG A 176 -32.02 12.40 37.38
CA ARG A 176 -31.26 11.75 36.29
C ARG A 176 -30.85 12.67 35.12
N ARG A 177 -30.52 13.92 35.43
CA ARG A 177 -30.30 14.97 34.42
C ARG A 177 -28.86 15.10 33.92
N GLU A 178 -27.93 14.25 34.35
CA GLU A 178 -26.49 14.42 34.05
C GLU A 178 -26.14 14.49 32.56
N HIS A 179 -27.02 13.98 31.70
CA HIS A 179 -26.87 13.93 30.24
C HIS A 179 -27.42 15.18 29.50
N ILE A 180 -28.20 16.04 30.16
CA ILE A 180 -28.76 17.30 29.63
C ILE A 180 -28.40 18.53 30.47
N THR A 181 -27.44 18.39 31.37
CA THR A 181 -26.97 19.48 32.23
C THR A 181 -25.51 19.80 31.93
N TYR A 182 -25.20 21.10 31.89
CA TYR A 182 -23.84 21.59 32.01
C TYR A 182 -23.62 22.26 33.37
N TRP A 183 -22.43 22.07 33.92
CA TRP A 183 -21.96 22.85 35.07
C TRP A 183 -21.37 24.18 34.62
N GLY A 184 -21.86 25.27 35.20
CA GLY A 184 -21.27 26.60 35.15
C GLY A 184 -20.46 26.89 36.42
N SER A 185 -19.32 27.55 36.25
CA SER A 185 -18.72 28.42 37.27
C SER A 185 -17.55 29.18 36.65
N PHE A 186 -17.59 30.51 36.70
CA PHE A 186 -16.41 31.30 36.37
C PHE A 186 -15.25 31.10 37.37
N ASN A 187 -15.51 30.51 38.55
CA ASN A 187 -14.52 30.25 39.59
C ASN A 187 -13.88 28.84 39.50
N ASP A 188 -12.56 28.80 39.30
CA ASP A 188 -11.74 27.57 39.19
C ASP A 188 -11.86 26.64 40.43
N VAL A 189 -12.03 27.19 41.64
CA VAL A 189 -12.16 26.39 42.88
C VAL A 189 -13.49 25.64 42.90
N VAL A 190 -14.57 26.31 42.50
CA VAL A 190 -15.91 25.72 42.43
C VAL A 190 -15.99 24.73 41.27
N CYS A 191 -15.53 25.11 40.07
CA CYS A 191 -15.41 24.22 38.90
C CYS A 191 -14.73 22.87 39.21
N LYS A 192 -13.68 22.88 40.05
CA LYS A 192 -13.00 21.66 40.49
C LYS A 192 -13.85 20.81 41.42
N LYS A 193 -14.48 21.42 42.43
CA LYS A 193 -15.37 20.72 43.36
C LYS A 193 -16.56 20.08 42.63
N LEU A 194 -17.19 20.80 41.69
CA LEU A 194 -18.25 20.25 40.81
C LEU A 194 -17.77 19.03 40.01
N THR A 195 -16.56 19.08 39.45
CA THR A 195 -15.98 17.97 38.66
C THR A 195 -15.67 16.74 39.53
N VAL A 196 -15.25 16.94 40.78
CA VAL A 196 -14.99 15.87 41.75
C VAL A 196 -16.30 15.24 42.24
N GLU A 197 -17.29 16.06 42.54
CA GLU A 197 -18.59 15.65 43.07
C GLU A 197 -19.41 14.84 42.04
N ASN A 198 -19.46 15.27 40.77
CA ASN A 198 -20.09 14.48 39.71
C ASN A 198 -19.40 14.65 38.36
N SER A 199 -18.44 13.74 38.08
CA SER A 199 -17.64 13.72 36.85
C SER A 199 -18.40 13.26 35.59
N ARG A 200 -19.67 12.86 35.69
CA ARG A 200 -20.51 12.53 34.52
C ARG A 200 -21.05 13.77 33.81
N ILE A 201 -21.19 14.86 34.54
CA ILE A 201 -21.72 16.14 34.05
C ILE A 201 -20.59 16.92 33.40
N VAL A 202 -20.81 17.38 32.18
CA VAL A 202 -19.86 18.20 31.44
C VAL A 202 -19.93 19.65 31.93
N ARG A 203 -18.82 20.40 31.88
CA ARG A 203 -18.77 21.80 32.35
C ARG A 203 -18.32 22.78 31.29
N PHE A 204 -18.77 24.02 31.43
CA PHE A 204 -18.23 25.18 30.74
C PHE A 204 -16.79 25.49 31.18
N CYS A 205 -16.08 26.26 30.35
CA CYS A 205 -14.81 26.87 30.72
C CYS A 205 -15.00 27.87 31.86
N SER A 206 -14.23 27.75 32.95
CA SER A 206 -14.06 28.86 33.90
C SER A 206 -13.40 30.06 33.21
N LEU A 207 -13.52 31.27 33.78
CA LEU A 207 -12.93 32.48 33.18
C LEU A 207 -11.41 32.35 32.96
N LYS A 208 -10.73 31.67 33.90
CA LYS A 208 -9.30 31.37 33.84
C LYS A 208 -8.97 30.46 32.65
N GLU A 209 -9.80 29.46 32.37
CA GLU A 209 -9.63 28.55 31.22
C GLU A 209 -10.00 29.24 29.90
N ALA A 210 -11.02 30.09 29.88
CA ALA A 210 -11.40 30.88 28.71
C ALA A 210 -10.31 31.90 28.33
N ALA A 211 -9.77 32.63 29.31
CA ALA A 211 -8.64 33.53 29.11
C ALA A 211 -7.39 32.76 28.64
N VAL A 212 -7.13 31.57 29.19
CA VAL A 212 -6.09 30.66 28.69
C VAL A 212 -6.38 30.29 27.23
N ILE A 213 -7.59 29.89 26.83
CA ILE A 213 -7.94 29.57 25.43
C ILE A 213 -7.62 30.73 24.49
N VAL A 214 -8.02 31.96 24.83
CA VAL A 214 -7.89 33.12 23.93
C VAL A 214 -6.47 33.66 23.90
N LEU A 215 -5.83 33.84 25.06
CA LEU A 215 -4.42 34.22 25.15
C LEU A 215 -3.56 33.20 24.40
N THR A 216 -3.85 31.91 24.58
CA THR A 216 -3.07 30.86 23.92
C THR A 216 -3.44 30.73 22.46
N TYR A 217 -4.66 31.04 22.01
CA TYR A 217 -4.93 31.15 20.58
C TYR A 217 -4.10 32.26 19.95
N TRP A 218 -4.10 33.44 20.59
CA TRP A 218 -3.40 34.62 20.11
C TRP A 218 -1.88 34.45 20.09
N LEU A 219 -1.35 33.84 21.15
CA LEU A 219 0.04 33.40 21.23
C LEU A 219 0.31 32.28 20.22
N GLY A 220 -0.64 31.39 19.94
CA GLY A 220 -0.49 30.19 19.10
C GLY A 220 -0.40 28.87 19.87
N LEU A 221 -0.44 28.92 21.20
CA LEU A 221 -0.42 27.80 22.14
C LEU A 221 -1.77 27.07 22.35
N LEU A 222 -2.91 27.58 21.87
CA LEU A 222 -4.24 26.94 22.04
C LEU A 222 -4.24 25.45 21.64
N PRO A 223 -3.62 25.07 20.51
CA PRO A 223 -3.70 23.70 20.05
C PRO A 223 -2.98 22.66 20.91
N PHE A 224 -2.15 23.11 21.84
CA PHE A 224 -1.33 22.25 22.71
C PHE A 224 -1.95 22.05 24.07
N ILE A 225 -2.85 22.95 24.47
CA ILE A 225 -3.39 22.95 25.82
C ILE A 225 -4.54 21.94 25.88
N PRO A 226 -4.46 20.92 26.74
CA PRO A 226 -5.56 20.00 26.96
C PRO A 226 -6.70 20.75 27.64
N LEU A 227 -7.72 21.06 26.85
CA LEU A 227 -8.95 21.64 27.35
C LEU A 227 -9.75 20.55 28.04
N VAL A 228 -9.80 20.65 29.37
CA VAL A 228 -10.63 19.85 30.26
C VAL A 228 -12.14 20.09 30.08
N PRO A 229 -12.66 21.31 29.82
CA PRO A 229 -14.10 21.54 29.70
C PRO A 229 -14.73 20.95 28.43
N GLY A 230 -16.06 20.93 28.36
CA GLY A 230 -16.82 20.41 27.23
C GLY A 230 -17.85 21.36 26.64
N ALA A 231 -17.79 22.65 26.98
CA ALA A 231 -18.36 23.75 26.21
C ALA A 231 -17.50 25.02 26.42
N PHE A 232 -17.41 25.87 25.41
CA PHE A 232 -16.68 27.15 25.46
C PHE A 232 -17.61 28.30 25.07
N GLU A 233 -17.63 29.36 25.86
CA GLU A 233 -18.47 30.54 25.65
C GLU A 233 -17.61 31.80 25.45
N VAL A 234 -18.02 32.67 24.53
CA VAL A 234 -17.21 33.80 24.05
C VAL A 234 -18.05 35.05 23.80
N PRO A 235 -17.79 36.18 24.49
CA PRO A 235 -18.35 37.48 24.10
C PRO A 235 -17.60 38.09 22.89
N ILE A 236 -18.33 38.56 21.87
CA ILE A 236 -17.74 39.38 20.80
C ILE A 236 -17.56 40.83 21.29
N PRO A 237 -16.41 41.49 21.02
CA PRO A 237 -16.26 42.92 21.33
C PRO A 237 -16.98 43.81 20.31
N GLY A 238 -18.07 44.45 20.77
CA GLY A 238 -18.80 45.48 20.02
C GLY A 238 -18.24 46.91 20.14
N GLU A 239 -18.90 47.89 19.53
CA GLU A 239 -18.43 49.30 19.50
C GLU A 239 -18.19 49.92 20.89
N VAL A 240 -19.06 49.59 21.86
CA VAL A 240 -19.00 50.12 23.24
C VAL A 240 -17.67 49.78 23.91
N PHE A 241 -17.18 48.57 23.68
CA PHE A 241 -15.90 48.08 24.19
C PHE A 241 -14.70 48.84 23.57
N ARG A 242 -14.80 49.27 22.30
CA ARG A 242 -13.79 50.13 21.66
C ARG A 242 -13.81 51.58 22.21
N LYS A 243 -14.94 52.09 22.69
CA LYS A 243 -15.03 53.40 23.34
C LYS A 243 -14.36 53.42 24.71
N GLN A 244 -14.59 52.41 25.57
CA GLN A 244 -13.91 52.32 26.87
C GLN A 244 -12.39 52.16 26.72
N ALA A 245 -11.92 51.54 25.63
CA ALA A 245 -10.50 51.49 25.30
C ALA A 245 -9.88 52.89 25.09
N GLN A 246 -10.67 53.98 24.94
CA GLN A 246 -10.10 55.31 24.73
C GLN A 246 -9.36 55.87 25.96
N ASN A 247 -9.79 55.56 27.18
CA ASN A 247 -9.13 56.01 28.42
C ASN A 247 -8.05 55.05 28.91
N LEU A 248 -7.83 53.94 28.20
CA LEU A 248 -6.76 53.00 28.48
C LEU A 248 -5.41 53.53 28.01
N THR A 249 -4.36 53.21 28.76
CA THR A 249 -2.97 53.47 28.35
C THR A 249 -2.64 52.79 27.02
N CYS A 250 -1.62 53.27 26.31
CA CYS A 250 -1.26 52.74 24.99
C CYS A 250 -1.08 51.20 24.99
N LEU A 251 -0.41 50.65 26.01
CA LEU A 251 -0.22 49.21 26.19
C LEU A 251 -1.56 48.45 26.32
N GLN A 252 -2.50 49.00 27.08
CA GLN A 252 -3.81 48.42 27.33
C GLN A 252 -4.71 48.47 26.07
N ARG A 253 -4.68 49.57 25.28
CA ARG A 253 -5.33 49.61 23.96
C ARG A 253 -4.79 48.54 23.02
N THR A 254 -3.46 48.34 22.99
CA THR A 254 -2.82 47.33 22.15
C THR A 254 -3.28 45.92 22.54
N LEU A 255 -3.25 45.58 23.84
CA LEU A 255 -3.75 44.29 24.34
C LEU A 255 -5.24 44.06 24.02
N PHE A 256 -6.06 45.11 24.10
CA PHE A 256 -7.48 45.04 23.80
C PHE A 256 -7.75 44.69 22.32
N PHE A 257 -7.11 45.37 21.38
CA PHE A 257 -7.24 45.10 19.94
C PHE A 257 -6.72 43.72 19.53
N LEU A 258 -5.67 43.23 20.21
CA LEU A 258 -5.11 41.90 19.98
C LEU A 258 -6.06 40.79 20.45
N ALA A 259 -6.74 40.99 21.59
CA ALA A 259 -7.81 40.11 22.05
C ALA A 259 -9.01 40.11 21.09
N GLU A 260 -9.48 41.29 20.65
CA GLU A 260 -10.55 41.41 19.64
C GLU A 260 -10.23 40.65 18.35
N ARG A 261 -9.00 40.77 17.84
CA ARG A 261 -8.53 40.05 16.64
C ARG A 261 -8.43 38.53 16.85
N ALA A 262 -8.19 38.07 18.08
CA ALA A 262 -8.15 36.66 18.45
C ALA A 262 -9.56 36.05 18.53
N LEU A 263 -10.46 36.72 19.26
CA LEU A 263 -11.87 36.34 19.40
C LEU A 263 -12.59 36.29 18.04
N ASN A 264 -12.22 37.18 17.13
CA ASN A 264 -12.74 37.22 15.76
C ASN A 264 -12.08 36.20 14.80
N SER A 265 -11.44 35.13 15.30
CA SER A 265 -10.76 34.14 14.45
C SER A 265 -11.59 32.89 14.12
N LYS A 266 -11.90 32.77 12.82
CA LYS A 266 -12.37 31.53 12.16
C LYS A 266 -11.49 30.32 12.46
N GLY A 267 -10.18 30.50 12.58
CA GLY A 267 -9.24 29.42 12.90
C GLY A 267 -9.41 28.87 14.32
N MET A 268 -9.80 29.72 15.29
CA MET A 268 -10.02 29.34 16.68
C MET A 268 -11.30 28.52 16.85
N PHE A 269 -12.41 28.96 16.26
CA PHE A 269 -13.69 28.26 16.39
C PHE A 269 -13.66 26.89 15.71
N VAL A 270 -13.13 26.84 14.48
CA VAL A 270 -12.95 25.59 13.73
C VAL A 270 -11.99 24.63 14.45
N HIS A 271 -10.99 25.13 15.17
CA HIS A 271 -10.13 24.33 16.04
C HIS A 271 -10.91 23.70 17.21
N LEU A 272 -11.69 24.50 17.94
CA LEU A 272 -12.42 24.03 19.12
C LEU A 272 -13.56 23.07 18.76
N GLN A 273 -14.35 23.39 17.73
CA GLN A 273 -15.39 22.51 17.21
C GLN A 273 -14.83 21.15 16.74
N ARG A 274 -13.66 21.11 16.09
CA ARG A 274 -12.98 19.84 15.73
C ARG A 274 -12.42 19.05 16.92
N ARG A 275 -12.32 19.64 18.11
CA ARG A 275 -12.04 18.92 19.36
C ARG A 275 -13.31 18.35 19.97
N GLY A 276 -14.47 18.67 19.42
CA GLY A 276 -15.76 18.35 20.01
C GLY A 276 -16.18 19.29 21.13
N ILE A 277 -15.59 20.49 21.19
CA ILE A 277 -15.96 21.52 22.16
C ILE A 277 -16.93 22.46 21.43
N PRO A 278 -18.24 22.44 21.74
CA PRO A 278 -19.19 23.40 21.20
C PRO A 278 -18.77 24.81 21.64
N VAL A 279 -18.85 25.75 20.69
CA VAL A 279 -18.49 27.15 20.89
C VAL A 279 -19.75 27.99 20.82
N TYR A 280 -20.12 28.58 21.94
CA TYR A 280 -21.22 29.51 22.10
C TYR A 280 -20.70 30.93 22.05
N VAL A 281 -21.43 31.82 21.38
CA VAL A 281 -21.03 33.20 21.15
C VAL A 281 -22.09 34.12 21.75
N TRP A 282 -21.67 34.96 22.69
CA TRP A 282 -22.48 36.03 23.26
C TRP A 282 -22.62 37.15 22.23
N ILE A 283 -23.87 37.52 21.95
CA ILE A 283 -24.27 38.52 20.95
C ILE A 283 -25.12 39.56 21.67
N LEU A 284 -24.81 40.84 21.47
CA LEU A 284 -25.66 41.95 21.93
C LEU A 284 -26.81 42.17 20.94
N ASN A 285 -27.93 42.75 21.38
CA ASN A 285 -29.18 42.86 20.62
C ASN A 285 -29.15 43.84 19.42
N GLU A 286 -28.00 44.03 18.75
CA GLU A 286 -27.83 44.87 17.57
C GLU A 286 -27.55 44.03 16.30
N ASN A 287 -28.38 44.22 15.28
CA ASN A 287 -28.44 43.35 14.09
C ASN A 287 -27.13 43.24 13.27
N GLN A 288 -26.22 44.22 13.35
CA GLN A 288 -24.98 44.20 12.57
C GLN A 288 -23.93 43.22 13.12
N GLU A 289 -23.95 42.92 14.42
CA GLU A 289 -22.96 42.01 15.03
C GLU A 289 -23.27 40.54 14.75
N PHE A 290 -24.55 40.22 14.51
CA PHE A 290 -25.04 38.86 14.20
C PHE A 290 -24.50 38.32 12.87
N GLU A 291 -24.59 39.09 11.77
CA GLU A 291 -24.12 38.62 10.45
C GLU A 291 -22.59 38.38 10.40
N TYR A 292 -21.82 39.20 11.13
CA TYR A 292 -20.37 39.09 11.20
C TYR A 292 -19.91 37.74 11.78
N ALA A 293 -20.64 37.20 12.76
CA ALA A 293 -20.33 35.92 13.38
C ALA A 293 -20.51 34.73 12.41
N PHE A 294 -21.55 34.77 11.57
CA PHE A 294 -21.97 33.62 10.76
C PHE A 294 -20.97 33.25 9.64
N GLN A 295 -20.39 34.24 8.94
CA GLN A 295 -19.42 33.98 7.86
C GLN A 295 -18.13 33.27 8.35
N LYS A 296 -17.86 33.26 9.66
CA LYS A 296 -16.60 32.81 10.25
C LYS A 296 -16.50 31.34 10.68
N MET A 297 -17.45 30.44 10.37
CA MET A 297 -17.43 29.07 10.96
C MET A 297 -17.21 27.84 10.01
N SER A 298 -16.59 27.98 8.83
CA SER A 298 -16.56 26.92 7.77
C SER A 298 -15.27 26.82 6.91
N VAL A 299 -14.62 25.68 6.52
CA VAL A 299 -14.53 24.24 6.93
C VAL A 299 -13.14 23.72 6.45
N THR A 300 -12.58 22.64 7.05
CA THR A 300 -11.54 21.73 6.44
C THR A 300 -11.76 20.26 6.89
N ALA A 301 -11.42 19.29 6.05
CA ALA A 301 -11.84 17.89 6.17
C ALA A 301 -10.87 16.96 6.96
N ASP A 302 -11.34 15.76 7.30
CA ASP A 302 -10.51 14.62 7.72
C ASP A 302 -9.76 14.06 6.50
N LEU A 303 -8.46 13.74 6.66
CA LEU A 303 -7.57 13.19 5.63
C LEU A 303 -7.29 11.72 5.98
N LYS A 304 -7.28 10.82 4.98
CA LYS A 304 -7.17 9.36 5.16
C LYS A 304 -5.90 8.75 4.57
N ASN A 305 -5.15 9.52 3.78
CA ASN A 305 -3.99 9.03 3.04
C ASN A 305 -2.70 9.77 3.43
N LEU A 306 -2.82 10.96 4.03
CA LEU A 306 -1.71 11.80 4.46
C LEU A 306 -1.80 12.23 5.92
N THR A 307 -0.67 12.15 6.63
CA THR A 307 -0.42 12.91 7.86
C THR A 307 0.52 14.07 7.55
N ILE A 308 0.41 15.19 8.28
CA ILE A 308 1.22 16.38 8.02
C ILE A 308 1.80 16.91 9.33
N ASN A 309 2.99 16.46 9.67
CA ASN A 309 3.71 16.91 10.87
C ASN A 309 4.54 18.16 10.55
N TYR A 310 4.98 18.89 11.57
CA TYR A 310 5.76 20.12 11.39
C TYR A 310 6.86 20.20 12.43
N ASP A 311 8.02 20.67 12.00
CA ASP A 311 9.19 20.86 12.84
C ASP A 311 9.83 22.20 12.47
N ASP A 312 9.72 23.17 13.36
CA ASP A 312 10.04 24.56 13.13
C ASP A 312 9.48 25.09 11.80
N CYS A 313 10.37 25.49 10.88
CA CYS A 313 10.05 26.01 9.55
C CYS A 313 9.85 24.93 8.48
N ILE A 314 9.84 23.65 8.86
CA ILE A 314 9.71 22.49 7.99
C ILE A 314 8.30 21.90 8.10
N ALA A 315 7.66 21.66 6.97
CA ALA A 315 6.52 20.76 6.87
C ALA A 315 7.00 19.34 6.57
N ILE A 316 6.49 18.34 7.27
CA ILE A 316 6.69 16.93 6.98
C ILE A 316 5.37 16.36 6.46
N VAL A 317 5.35 15.98 5.19
CA VAL A 317 4.22 15.28 4.57
C VAL A 317 4.52 13.79 4.63
N GLU A 318 3.69 13.05 5.37
CA GLU A 318 3.85 11.62 5.60
C GLU A 318 2.81 10.85 4.79
N PHE A 319 3.29 10.07 3.83
CA PHE A 319 2.46 9.12 3.08
C PHE A 319 2.06 7.95 3.99
N ASN A 320 0.77 7.85 4.28
CA ASN A 320 0.22 6.76 5.07
C ASN A 320 -1.21 6.43 4.62
N GLN A 321 -1.32 5.68 3.52
CA GLN A 321 -2.60 5.17 3.04
C GLN A 321 -3.21 4.22 4.09
N GLU A 322 -4.34 4.61 4.69
CA GLU A 322 -5.08 3.78 5.65
C GLU A 322 -5.45 2.41 5.04
N ASN A 323 -5.41 1.36 5.88
CA ASN A 323 -5.73 -0.03 5.52
C ASN A 323 -4.88 -0.67 4.40
N ALA A 324 -3.88 0.04 3.84
CA ALA A 324 -2.95 -0.50 2.84
C ALA A 324 -1.59 -0.89 3.45
N LYS A 325 -0.99 -1.98 2.93
CA LYS A 325 0.36 -2.46 3.31
C LYS A 325 1.50 -1.62 2.71
N VAL A 326 1.23 -0.94 1.60
CA VAL A 326 2.16 -0.08 0.86
C VAL A 326 1.43 1.20 0.48
N ASN A 327 2.14 2.29 0.19
CA ASN A 327 1.53 3.50 -0.36
C ASN A 327 1.51 3.42 -1.88
N THR A 328 0.38 3.75 -2.51
CA THR A 328 0.27 3.97 -3.97
C THR A 328 -0.13 5.42 -4.26
N LEU A 329 0.21 5.92 -5.45
CA LEU A 329 -0.37 7.14 -5.99
C LEU A 329 -1.75 6.79 -6.57
N SER A 330 -2.72 6.62 -5.67
CA SER A 330 -4.14 6.48 -6.00
C SER A 330 -4.80 7.85 -6.17
N GLU A 331 -5.97 7.89 -6.80
CA GLU A 331 -6.73 9.13 -6.96
C GLU A 331 -7.01 9.81 -5.60
N GLY A 332 -7.39 9.03 -4.59
CA GLY A 332 -7.60 9.53 -3.22
C GLY A 332 -6.34 10.12 -2.59
N MET A 333 -5.18 9.50 -2.81
CA MET A 333 -3.88 10.04 -2.37
C MET A 333 -3.57 11.38 -3.05
N MET A 334 -3.78 11.48 -4.36
CA MET A 334 -3.48 12.70 -5.13
C MET A 334 -4.46 13.85 -4.81
N ASN A 335 -5.74 13.54 -4.60
CA ASN A 335 -6.77 14.48 -4.18
C ASN A 335 -6.51 15.06 -2.77
N GLU A 336 -5.80 14.34 -1.90
CA GLU A 336 -5.29 14.87 -0.63
C GLU A 336 -3.96 15.63 -0.79
N PHE A 337 -3.03 15.10 -1.59
CA PHE A 337 -1.67 15.63 -1.72
C PHE A 337 -1.63 17.02 -2.38
N VAL A 338 -2.34 17.21 -3.50
CA VAL A 338 -2.23 18.46 -4.28
C VAL A 338 -2.74 19.68 -3.50
N PRO A 339 -3.92 19.66 -2.82
CA PRO A 339 -4.35 20.78 -1.98
C PRO A 339 -3.42 21.05 -0.80
N VAL A 340 -2.90 19.99 -0.16
CA VAL A 340 -1.92 20.11 0.94
C VAL A 340 -0.63 20.75 0.45
N PHE A 341 -0.07 20.30 -0.67
CA PHE A 341 1.13 20.84 -1.27
C PHE A 341 0.98 22.32 -1.61
N ASN A 342 -0.13 22.70 -2.24
CA ASN A 342 -0.43 24.10 -2.56
C ASN A 342 -0.60 24.97 -1.30
N GLN A 343 -1.21 24.44 -0.24
CA GLN A 343 -1.27 25.13 1.06
C GLN A 343 0.13 25.34 1.66
N LEU A 344 1.02 24.33 1.55
CA LEU A 344 2.40 24.41 2.05
C LEU A 344 3.27 25.38 1.25
N GLN A 345 3.10 25.45 -0.07
CA GLN A 345 3.75 26.46 -0.93
C GLN A 345 3.35 27.88 -0.51
N ASN A 346 2.05 28.13 -0.34
CA ASN A 346 1.51 29.46 -0.10
C ASN A 346 1.59 29.92 1.37
N ASN A 347 1.94 29.05 2.32
CA ASN A 347 2.14 29.44 3.72
C ASN A 347 3.55 30.02 3.92
N ASP A 348 3.66 31.35 4.01
CA ASP A 348 4.93 32.07 4.16
C ASP A 348 5.77 31.64 5.35
N ASN A 349 5.16 31.11 6.41
CA ASN A 349 5.93 30.63 7.55
C ASN A 349 6.79 29.41 7.13
N ILE A 350 6.22 28.46 6.37
CA ILE A 350 6.92 27.26 5.90
C ILE A 350 8.06 27.65 4.98
N LYS A 351 9.28 27.19 5.30
CA LYS A 351 10.50 27.45 4.53
C LYS A 351 11.08 26.20 3.86
N GLY A 352 10.68 25.00 4.27
CA GLY A 352 11.10 23.73 3.63
C GLY A 352 10.05 22.63 3.80
N ILE A 353 10.15 21.58 2.98
CA ILE A 353 9.26 20.42 3.01
C ILE A 353 10.08 19.13 3.04
N VAL A 354 9.71 18.18 3.88
CA VAL A 354 10.16 16.78 3.85
C VAL A 354 8.97 15.93 3.42
N VAL A 355 9.17 15.00 2.49
CA VAL A 355 8.21 13.97 2.11
C VAL A 355 8.79 12.62 2.52
N ILE A 356 8.07 11.89 3.36
CA ILE A 356 8.46 10.61 3.95
C ILE A 356 7.26 9.67 3.96
N SER A 357 7.47 8.38 4.23
CA SER A 357 6.40 7.41 4.45
C SER A 357 6.32 7.02 5.92
N ALA A 358 5.13 6.75 6.44
CA ALA A 358 4.97 6.12 7.76
C ALA A 358 5.19 4.60 7.74
N LYS A 359 5.35 3.98 6.56
CA LYS A 359 5.47 2.53 6.36
C LYS A 359 6.93 2.15 6.06
N PRO A 360 7.67 1.46 6.95
CA PRO A 360 9.13 1.26 6.78
C PRO A 360 9.51 0.45 5.53
N GLY A 361 8.68 -0.51 5.12
CA GLY A 361 8.90 -1.33 3.91
C GLY A 361 8.58 -0.64 2.58
N SER A 362 7.96 0.54 2.59
CA SER A 362 7.49 1.21 1.36
C SER A 362 7.46 2.73 1.52
N PHE A 363 8.26 3.43 0.71
CA PHE A 363 8.09 4.86 0.49
C PHE A 363 6.79 5.09 -0.29
N ILE A 364 6.83 4.76 -1.58
CA ILE A 364 5.70 4.74 -2.51
C ILE A 364 6.01 3.63 -3.54
N ALA A 365 5.08 2.69 -3.74
CA ALA A 365 5.29 1.51 -4.58
C ALA A 365 5.04 1.74 -6.08
N GLY A 366 4.39 2.85 -6.44
CA GLY A 366 4.04 3.21 -7.81
C GLY A 366 2.68 3.92 -7.88
N ALA A 367 2.17 4.12 -9.09
CA ALA A 367 0.76 4.45 -9.31
C ALA A 367 -0.14 3.26 -8.90
N ASP A 368 -1.39 3.54 -8.57
CA ASP A 368 -2.37 2.47 -8.35
C ASP A 368 -2.74 1.81 -9.69
N ILE A 369 -2.47 0.51 -9.83
CA ILE A 369 -2.71 -0.22 -11.09
C ILE A 369 -4.21 -0.30 -11.39
N ASN A 370 -5.07 -0.36 -10.36
CA ASN A 370 -6.52 -0.36 -10.56
C ASN A 370 -7.00 0.95 -11.19
N MET A 371 -6.32 2.08 -10.92
CA MET A 371 -6.61 3.36 -11.55
C MET A 371 -6.29 3.30 -13.06
N LEU A 372 -5.18 2.66 -13.44
CA LEU A 372 -4.80 2.45 -14.85
C LEU A 372 -5.82 1.56 -15.58
N GLU A 373 -6.27 0.48 -14.94
CA GLU A 373 -7.27 -0.45 -15.51
C GLU A 373 -8.68 0.16 -15.57
N SER A 374 -9.01 1.09 -14.67
CA SER A 374 -10.30 1.78 -14.66
C SER A 374 -10.49 2.77 -15.83
N ALA A 375 -9.39 3.24 -16.43
CA ALA A 375 -9.43 4.17 -17.55
C ALA A 375 -10.05 3.51 -18.80
N GLN A 376 -11.14 4.08 -19.29
CA GLN A 376 -11.90 3.56 -20.42
C GLN A 376 -11.41 4.11 -21.76
N SER A 377 -10.67 5.23 -21.74
CA SER A 377 -10.21 5.93 -22.94
C SER A 377 -8.74 6.32 -22.91
N ARG A 378 -8.16 6.43 -24.11
CA ARG A 378 -6.82 6.99 -24.33
C ARG A 378 -6.68 8.40 -23.71
N ASP A 379 -7.73 9.21 -23.82
CA ASP A 379 -7.70 10.60 -23.36
C ASP A 379 -7.70 10.73 -21.84
N GLU A 380 -8.31 9.79 -21.12
CA GLU A 380 -8.18 9.69 -19.65
C GLU A 380 -6.75 9.36 -19.25
N LEU A 381 -6.13 8.36 -19.87
CA LEU A 381 -4.72 7.99 -19.62
C LEU A 381 -3.76 9.15 -19.95
N TYR A 382 -4.00 9.87 -21.04
CA TYR A 382 -3.23 11.06 -21.42
C TYR A 382 -3.37 12.17 -20.37
N LYS A 383 -4.60 12.52 -19.96
CA LYS A 383 -4.86 13.53 -18.93
C LYS A 383 -4.24 13.15 -17.60
N MET A 384 -4.32 11.88 -17.20
CA MET A 384 -3.71 11.36 -15.97
C MET A 384 -2.18 11.50 -16.00
N SER A 385 -1.53 11.12 -17.11
CA SER A 385 -0.09 11.34 -17.29
C SER A 385 0.26 12.83 -17.23
N ARG A 386 -0.46 13.68 -17.97
CA ARG A 386 -0.28 15.14 -17.94
C ARG A 386 -0.41 15.75 -16.55
N ASN A 387 -1.47 15.40 -15.83
CA ASN A 387 -1.68 15.85 -14.44
C ASN A 387 -0.53 15.39 -13.54
N GLY A 388 -0.07 14.14 -13.68
CA GLY A 388 1.11 13.64 -12.98
C GLY A 388 2.37 14.46 -13.27
N GLN A 389 2.69 14.67 -14.56
CA GLN A 389 3.81 15.51 -14.99
C GLN A 389 3.72 16.93 -14.42
N ASP A 390 2.56 17.57 -14.47
CA ASP A 390 2.35 18.94 -14.01
C ASP A 390 2.51 19.05 -12.49
N ILE A 391 2.07 18.05 -11.71
CA ILE A 391 2.32 17.97 -10.26
C ILE A 391 3.81 17.79 -9.97
N MET A 392 4.51 16.90 -10.68
CA MET A 392 5.97 16.75 -10.51
C MET A 392 6.71 18.03 -10.87
N ASN A 393 6.27 18.75 -11.91
CA ASN A 393 6.83 20.05 -12.28
C ASN A 393 6.62 21.10 -11.18
N GLN A 394 5.47 21.10 -10.49
CA GLN A 394 5.22 21.99 -9.34
C GLN A 394 6.12 21.66 -8.13
N ILE A 395 6.42 20.37 -7.89
CA ILE A 395 7.40 19.93 -6.88
C ILE A 395 8.81 20.44 -7.25
N GLU A 396 9.23 20.22 -8.49
CA GLU A 396 10.57 20.58 -8.98
C GLU A 396 10.80 22.10 -9.05
N GLN A 397 9.76 22.88 -9.37
CA GLN A 397 9.82 24.35 -9.44
C GLN A 397 9.53 25.05 -8.09
N SER A 398 9.37 24.28 -7.01
CA SER A 398 9.08 24.80 -5.68
C SER A 398 10.15 25.79 -5.21
N ARG A 399 9.71 26.96 -4.72
CA ARG A 399 10.60 27.98 -4.13
C ARG A 399 11.19 27.55 -2.78
N LYS A 400 10.66 26.46 -2.20
CA LYS A 400 11.07 25.88 -0.92
C LYS A 400 11.83 24.57 -1.18
N PRO A 401 12.97 24.29 -0.53
CA PRO A 401 13.64 23.00 -0.63
C PRO A 401 12.68 21.86 -0.24
N ILE A 402 12.69 20.78 -1.04
CA ILE A 402 11.88 19.58 -0.83
C ILE A 402 12.80 18.37 -0.73
N ILE A 403 12.71 17.61 0.35
CA ILE A 403 13.52 16.41 0.57
C ILE A 403 12.62 15.17 0.56
N ALA A 404 12.85 14.24 -0.35
CA ALA A 404 12.35 12.88 -0.24
C ALA A 404 13.24 12.09 0.74
N ALA A 405 12.65 11.63 1.84
CA ALA A 405 13.26 10.76 2.84
C ALA A 405 12.73 9.33 2.63
N ILE A 406 13.62 8.42 2.23
CA ILE A 406 13.24 7.19 1.52
C ILE A 406 13.73 5.96 2.28
N ALA A 407 12.78 5.16 2.76
CA ALA A 407 12.99 3.79 3.24
C ALA A 407 12.12 2.83 2.43
N GLY A 408 12.58 1.59 2.28
CA GLY A 408 11.83 0.55 1.59
C GLY A 408 11.66 0.81 0.09
N SER A 409 10.59 0.26 -0.50
CA SER A 409 10.37 0.34 -1.94
C SER A 409 9.97 1.75 -2.38
N CYS A 410 10.75 2.33 -3.30
CA CYS A 410 10.54 3.60 -3.97
C CYS A 410 10.54 3.34 -5.48
N LEU A 411 9.38 2.99 -6.04
CA LEU A 411 9.26 2.42 -7.38
C LEU A 411 8.27 3.20 -8.24
N GLY A 412 8.54 3.24 -9.54
CA GLY A 412 7.70 3.84 -10.57
C GLY A 412 7.35 5.30 -10.26
N GLY A 413 6.07 5.67 -10.32
CA GLY A 413 5.58 6.98 -9.88
C GLY A 413 6.07 7.43 -8.49
N GLY A 414 6.33 6.50 -7.56
CA GLY A 414 6.96 6.80 -6.28
C GLY A 414 8.41 7.29 -6.38
N PHE A 415 9.15 6.74 -7.35
CA PHE A 415 10.48 7.22 -7.71
C PHE A 415 10.42 8.50 -8.55
N GLU A 416 9.38 8.69 -9.37
CA GLU A 416 9.15 9.97 -10.09
C GLU A 416 8.93 11.14 -9.10
N VAL A 417 8.15 10.95 -8.03
CA VAL A 417 8.03 11.91 -6.91
C VAL A 417 9.41 12.21 -6.30
N ALA A 418 10.20 11.19 -6.00
CA ALA A 418 11.52 11.35 -5.41
C ALA A 418 12.51 12.07 -6.35
N LEU A 419 12.42 11.83 -7.66
CA LEU A 419 13.22 12.51 -8.68
C LEU A 419 12.80 13.98 -8.85
N ALA A 420 11.50 14.30 -8.69
CA ALA A 420 10.98 15.67 -8.73
C ALA A 420 11.35 16.50 -7.47
N CYS A 421 11.60 15.84 -6.34
CA CYS A 421 12.09 16.52 -5.13
C CYS A 421 13.50 17.11 -5.36
N HIS A 422 13.86 18.14 -4.60
CA HIS A 422 15.19 18.74 -4.69
C HIS A 422 16.29 17.79 -4.19
N TYR A 423 16.01 17.02 -3.14
CA TYR A 423 16.95 16.10 -2.51
C TYR A 423 16.35 14.73 -2.24
N ARG A 424 17.17 13.68 -2.34
CA ARG A 424 16.83 12.30 -1.95
C ARG A 424 17.79 11.81 -0.88
N ILE A 425 17.27 11.52 0.30
CA ILE A 425 17.99 10.89 1.40
C ILE A 425 17.44 9.48 1.54
N ALA A 426 18.28 8.45 1.46
CA ALA A 426 17.82 7.06 1.51
C ALA A 426 18.46 6.26 2.64
N LEU A 427 17.67 5.39 3.27
CA LEU A 427 18.17 4.38 4.18
C LEU A 427 18.98 3.32 3.42
N ASN A 428 20.19 3.02 3.87
CA ASN A 428 21.04 1.98 3.31
C ASN A 428 20.63 0.60 3.86
N ASP A 429 19.46 0.13 3.46
CA ASP A 429 18.92 -1.19 3.80
C ASP A 429 18.66 -2.07 2.55
N LYS A 430 18.61 -3.40 2.72
CA LYS A 430 18.32 -4.37 1.64
C LYS A 430 16.90 -4.23 1.06
N GLN A 431 15.94 -3.74 1.84
CA GLN A 431 14.57 -3.43 1.40
C GLN A 431 14.49 -2.09 0.65
N THR A 432 15.46 -1.18 0.83
CA THR A 432 15.43 0.14 0.20
C THR A 432 15.89 0.06 -1.25
N LYS A 433 14.93 0.18 -2.18
CA LYS A 433 15.12 -0.06 -3.60
C LYS A 433 14.48 1.01 -4.46
N PHE A 434 15.12 1.27 -5.61
CA PHE A 434 14.75 2.28 -6.59
C PHE A 434 14.57 1.66 -7.97
N GLY A 435 13.65 2.17 -8.77
CA GLY A 435 13.47 1.72 -10.15
C GLY A 435 12.19 2.24 -10.79
N VAL A 436 12.12 2.09 -12.11
CA VAL A 436 10.97 2.45 -12.96
C VAL A 436 10.44 1.17 -13.63
N PRO A 437 9.63 0.36 -12.93
CA PRO A 437 9.23 -0.96 -13.40
C PRO A 437 8.12 -0.95 -14.47
N GLU A 438 7.64 0.21 -14.93
CA GLU A 438 6.51 0.39 -15.85
C GLU A 438 6.62 -0.46 -17.12
N VAL A 439 7.83 -0.64 -17.65
CA VAL A 439 8.09 -1.49 -18.83
C VAL A 439 7.69 -2.96 -18.63
N LYS A 440 7.65 -3.44 -17.37
CA LYS A 440 7.17 -4.78 -17.00
C LYS A 440 5.63 -4.89 -16.99
N LEU A 441 4.93 -3.76 -17.02
CA LEU A 441 3.47 -3.65 -17.17
C LEU A 441 3.07 -3.26 -18.61
N GLY A 442 4.03 -3.19 -19.54
CA GLY A 442 3.80 -2.78 -20.92
C GLY A 442 3.65 -1.27 -21.08
N LEU A 443 4.09 -0.50 -20.09
CA LEU A 443 3.98 0.95 -20.00
C LEU A 443 5.38 1.61 -19.97
N LEU A 444 5.41 2.93 -19.78
CA LEU A 444 6.61 3.70 -19.47
C LEU A 444 6.31 4.66 -18.31
N PRO A 445 7.32 5.27 -17.65
CA PRO A 445 7.09 6.26 -16.60
C PRO A 445 6.25 7.43 -17.12
N GLY A 446 5.16 7.76 -16.42
CA GLY A 446 4.11 8.64 -16.93
C GLY A 446 4.06 10.02 -16.30
N ALA A 447 4.95 10.34 -15.35
CA ALA A 447 4.98 11.61 -14.63
C ALA A 447 6.33 12.34 -14.76
N GLY A 448 7.00 12.19 -15.91
CA GLY A 448 8.27 12.81 -16.26
C GLY A 448 9.51 11.99 -15.88
N GLY A 449 9.34 10.72 -15.50
CA GLY A 449 10.44 9.82 -15.15
C GLY A 449 11.40 9.56 -16.31
N THR A 450 10.92 9.52 -17.55
CA THR A 450 11.82 9.40 -18.72
C THR A 450 12.76 10.61 -18.84
N GLN A 451 12.25 11.78 -18.46
CA GLN A 451 12.94 13.06 -18.53
C GLN A 451 13.92 13.25 -17.37
N ARG A 452 13.45 13.03 -16.14
CA ARG A 452 14.26 13.24 -14.92
C ARG A 452 15.40 12.22 -14.80
N LEU A 453 15.23 11.00 -15.31
CA LEU A 453 16.34 10.04 -15.41
C LEU A 453 17.40 10.50 -16.40
N LEU A 454 17.04 11.06 -17.56
CA LEU A 454 18.02 11.65 -18.51
C LEU A 454 18.77 12.86 -17.94
N GLN A 455 18.12 13.65 -17.08
CA GLN A 455 18.77 14.81 -16.43
C GLN A 455 19.75 14.40 -15.32
N ASN A 456 19.50 13.27 -14.64
CA ASN A 456 20.31 12.81 -13.49
C ASN A 456 21.36 11.74 -13.83
N LEU A 457 21.28 11.12 -15.02
CA LEU A 457 22.14 10.02 -15.47
C LEU A 457 22.73 10.27 -16.85
N LEU A 458 23.77 9.51 -17.19
CA LEU A 458 24.21 9.37 -18.58
C LEU A 458 23.21 8.50 -19.36
N LEU A 459 23.04 8.79 -20.66
CA LEU A 459 22.08 8.12 -21.54
C LEU A 459 22.08 6.56 -21.43
N PRO A 460 23.23 5.85 -21.39
CA PRO A 460 23.21 4.38 -21.24
C PRO A 460 22.65 3.89 -19.91
N ASP A 461 22.90 4.61 -18.80
CA ASP A 461 22.40 4.25 -17.46
C ASP A 461 20.89 4.55 -17.34
N ALA A 462 20.42 5.63 -17.97
CA ALA A 462 18.99 5.94 -18.06
C ALA A 462 18.23 4.90 -18.89
N LEU A 463 18.73 4.57 -20.08
CA LEU A 463 18.15 3.53 -20.95
C LEU A 463 18.14 2.16 -20.28
N ASP A 464 19.20 1.78 -19.55
CA ASP A 464 19.26 0.52 -18.83
C ASP A 464 18.17 0.40 -17.74
N LEU A 465 17.92 1.46 -16.97
CA LEU A 465 16.81 1.47 -16.00
C LEU A 465 15.45 1.45 -16.68
N LEU A 466 15.23 2.30 -17.68
CA LEU A 466 13.95 2.44 -18.38
C LEU A 466 13.55 1.20 -19.17
N LEU A 467 14.48 0.58 -19.91
CA LEU A 467 14.19 -0.55 -20.81
C LEU A 467 14.12 -1.90 -20.08
N THR A 468 14.72 -2.02 -18.89
CA THR A 468 14.69 -3.28 -18.10
C THR A 468 13.73 -3.23 -16.91
N GLY A 469 13.37 -2.02 -16.46
CA GLY A 469 12.61 -1.80 -15.23
C GLY A 469 13.24 -2.41 -13.99
N ARG A 470 14.57 -2.60 -13.99
CA ARG A 470 15.28 -3.31 -12.90
C ARG A 470 15.39 -2.46 -11.65
N GLU A 471 15.29 -3.12 -10.51
CA GLU A 471 15.51 -2.50 -9.20
C GLU A 471 17.01 -2.33 -8.93
N ILE A 472 17.37 -1.21 -8.30
CA ILE A 472 18.70 -0.95 -7.76
C ILE A 472 18.62 -0.65 -6.25
N GLN A 473 19.59 -1.18 -5.49
CA GLN A 473 19.69 -0.93 -4.05
C GLN A 473 20.25 0.47 -3.77
N ALA A 474 19.96 1.00 -2.57
CA ALA A 474 20.40 2.33 -2.11
C ALA A 474 21.88 2.66 -2.39
N LYS A 475 22.83 1.74 -2.13
CA LYS A 475 24.26 1.94 -2.46
C LYS A 475 24.49 2.21 -3.95
N LYS A 476 23.86 1.44 -4.84
CA LYS A 476 24.02 1.61 -6.29
C LYS A 476 23.35 2.90 -6.75
N ALA A 477 22.15 3.22 -6.25
CA ALA A 477 21.47 4.48 -6.51
C ALA A 477 22.33 5.70 -6.11
N LYS A 478 23.00 5.65 -4.94
CA LYS A 478 23.96 6.68 -4.51
C LYS A 478 25.18 6.79 -5.43
N THR A 479 25.77 5.68 -5.88
CA THR A 479 26.91 5.74 -6.83
C THR A 479 26.53 6.24 -8.22
N MET A 480 25.28 6.05 -8.64
CA MET A 480 24.74 6.65 -9.87
C MET A 480 24.34 8.13 -9.66
N GLY A 481 24.22 8.55 -8.40
CA GLY A 481 23.78 9.87 -7.96
C GLY A 481 22.29 10.12 -8.17
N LEU A 482 21.49 9.05 -8.15
CA LEU A 482 20.02 9.08 -7.98
C LEU A 482 19.62 9.24 -6.51
N VAL A 483 20.57 9.22 -5.59
CA VAL A 483 20.39 9.46 -4.16
C VAL A 483 21.50 10.41 -3.71
N ASP A 484 21.14 11.46 -2.97
CA ASP A 484 22.05 12.51 -2.55
C ASP A 484 22.78 12.16 -1.26
N ILE A 485 22.11 11.50 -0.31
CA ILE A 485 22.70 11.08 0.96
C ILE A 485 22.22 9.67 1.34
N LEU A 486 23.13 8.84 1.87
CA LEU A 486 22.78 7.58 2.50
C LEU A 486 22.86 7.68 4.03
N VAL A 487 21.83 7.20 4.69
CA VAL A 487 21.75 7.00 6.14
C VAL A 487 21.98 5.51 6.40
N GLN A 488 22.83 5.14 7.37
CA GLN A 488 23.01 3.72 7.71
C GLN A 488 21.81 3.20 8.51
N SER A 489 21.45 1.93 8.29
CA SER A 489 20.55 1.22 9.20
C SER A 489 21.25 1.04 10.55
N ILE A 490 20.55 1.36 11.64
CA ILE A 490 21.06 1.38 13.02
C ILE A 490 20.42 0.30 13.91
N GLY A 491 19.31 -0.30 13.49
CA GLY A 491 18.58 -1.27 14.29
C GLY A 491 17.27 -1.72 13.65
N THR A 492 16.21 -1.73 14.45
CA THR A 492 14.84 -2.06 14.05
C THR A 492 14.27 -1.06 13.04
N ASP A 493 13.19 -1.47 12.36
CA ASP A 493 12.48 -0.61 11.40
C ASP A 493 12.03 0.73 12.01
N LEU A 494 11.61 0.74 13.29
CA LEU A 494 11.19 1.98 13.98
C LEU A 494 12.37 2.93 14.20
N GLU A 495 13.47 2.45 14.79
CA GLU A 495 14.69 3.24 15.02
C GLU A 495 15.26 3.80 13.70
N ASN A 496 15.23 2.99 12.64
CA ASN A 496 15.65 3.41 11.30
C ASN A 496 14.78 4.54 10.73
N MET A 497 13.45 4.48 10.95
CA MET A 497 12.52 5.51 10.48
C MET A 497 12.62 6.81 11.27
N GLU A 498 12.73 6.75 12.60
CA GLU A 498 12.95 7.93 13.45
C GLU A 498 14.29 8.62 13.14
N TYR A 499 15.35 7.84 12.91
CA TYR A 499 16.65 8.39 12.52
C TYR A 499 16.61 9.01 11.11
N LEU A 500 15.95 8.36 10.14
CA LEU A 500 15.76 8.91 8.80
C LEU A 500 14.94 10.22 8.83
N TYR A 501 13.86 10.26 9.61
CA TYR A 501 13.03 11.46 9.84
C TYR A 501 13.88 12.61 10.40
N SER A 502 14.55 12.39 11.52
CA SER A 502 15.32 13.44 12.22
C SER A 502 16.48 13.96 11.36
N PHE A 503 17.17 13.07 10.66
CA PHE A 503 18.24 13.43 9.73
C PHE A 503 17.72 14.22 8.51
N ALA A 504 16.56 13.84 7.96
CA ALA A 504 15.96 14.56 6.84
C ALA A 504 15.51 15.97 7.24
N VAL A 505 14.87 16.14 8.41
CA VAL A 505 14.49 17.45 8.94
C VAL A 505 15.72 18.30 9.24
N GLN A 506 16.78 17.73 9.84
CA GLN A 506 18.05 18.44 10.07
C GLN A 506 18.65 18.93 8.74
N LYS A 507 18.61 18.11 7.68
CA LYS A 507 19.07 18.49 6.34
C LYS A 507 18.19 19.56 5.69
N ALA A 508 16.88 19.51 5.88
CA ALA A 508 15.97 20.55 5.39
C ALA A 508 16.28 21.91 6.03
N LYS A 509 16.52 21.95 7.36
CA LYS A 509 16.97 23.17 8.06
C LYS A 509 18.32 23.67 7.53
N GLN A 510 19.25 22.78 7.18
CA GLN A 510 20.54 23.16 6.56
C GLN A 510 20.38 23.74 5.14
N PHE A 511 19.54 23.13 4.29
CA PHE A 511 19.33 23.57 2.90
C PHE A 511 18.43 24.82 2.75
N ILE A 512 17.77 25.27 3.80
CA ILE A 512 17.16 26.61 3.83
C ILE A 512 18.23 27.70 3.90
N VAL A 513 19.31 27.46 4.65
CA VAL A 513 20.38 28.45 4.89
C VAL A 513 21.43 28.42 3.78
N GLN A 514 21.73 27.24 3.24
CA GLN A 514 22.71 27.05 2.18
C GLN A 514 22.00 26.77 0.86
N ARG A 515 22.27 27.59 -0.17
CA ARG A 515 21.78 27.34 -1.54
C ARG A 515 22.09 25.90 -1.98
N PRO A 516 21.20 25.26 -2.76
CA PRO A 516 21.29 23.84 -3.01
C PRO A 516 22.65 23.43 -3.60
N PHE A 517 23.26 22.44 -2.95
CA PHE A 517 24.53 21.84 -3.33
C PHE A 517 24.42 21.28 -4.77
N LYS A 518 25.06 21.91 -5.74
CA LYS A 518 25.21 21.33 -7.08
C LYS A 518 26.08 20.07 -6.96
N ARG A 519 25.59 18.94 -7.47
CA ARG A 519 26.38 17.69 -7.58
C ARG A 519 27.69 17.99 -8.31
N GLN A 520 28.81 17.80 -7.63
CA GLN A 520 30.12 17.84 -8.26
C GLN A 520 30.32 16.53 -9.03
N TYR A 521 30.29 16.62 -10.36
CA TYR A 521 30.66 15.52 -11.25
C TYR A 521 32.17 15.29 -11.19
N SER A 522 32.60 14.03 -11.18
CA SER A 522 34.00 13.66 -11.37
C SER A 522 34.52 14.11 -12.74
N LEU A 523 35.84 14.23 -12.90
CA LEU A 523 36.47 14.54 -14.19
C LEU A 523 36.02 13.59 -15.31
N ILE A 524 35.84 12.30 -15.00
CA ILE A 524 35.39 11.28 -15.95
C ILE A 524 33.91 11.49 -16.33
N GLU A 525 33.03 11.80 -15.38
CA GLU A 525 31.62 12.12 -15.68
C GLU A 525 31.50 13.38 -16.54
N ASN A 526 32.30 14.43 -16.26
CA ASN A 526 32.33 15.65 -17.07
C ASN A 526 32.85 15.43 -18.50
N ILE A 527 33.81 14.53 -18.70
CA ILE A 527 34.28 14.13 -20.03
C ILE A 527 33.17 13.35 -20.76
N LYS A 528 32.53 12.39 -20.08
CA LYS A 528 31.42 11.60 -20.65
C LYS A 528 30.23 12.47 -21.02
N SER A 529 29.81 13.41 -20.17
CA SER A 529 28.68 14.31 -20.46
C SER A 529 28.98 15.22 -21.66
N LYS A 530 30.21 15.74 -21.80
CA LYS A 530 30.65 16.48 -22.98
C LYS A 530 30.64 15.63 -24.26
N ILE A 531 31.08 14.38 -24.20
CA ILE A 531 31.01 13.45 -25.35
C ILE A 531 29.54 13.18 -25.74
N MET A 532 28.63 13.08 -24.78
CA MET A 532 27.19 12.89 -25.02
C MET A 532 26.50 14.12 -25.63
N LEU A 533 27.15 15.28 -25.74
CA LEU A 533 26.62 16.43 -26.50
C LEU A 533 26.69 16.20 -28.03
N ASN A 534 27.48 15.23 -28.51
CA ASN A 534 27.57 14.91 -29.93
C ASN A 534 26.38 14.06 -30.37
N SER A 535 25.57 14.59 -31.30
CA SER A 535 24.38 13.93 -31.85
C SER A 535 24.67 12.55 -32.46
N HIS A 536 25.81 12.38 -33.14
CA HIS A 536 26.20 11.08 -33.73
C HIS A 536 26.42 10.01 -32.65
N VAL A 537 27.01 10.37 -31.51
CA VAL A 537 27.24 9.45 -30.38
C VAL A 537 25.91 9.05 -29.75
N ARG A 538 25.00 10.00 -29.53
CA ARG A 538 23.65 9.71 -29.01
C ARG A 538 22.87 8.78 -29.94
N ASN A 539 22.89 9.06 -31.25
CA ASN A 539 22.21 8.26 -32.26
C ASN A 539 22.78 6.84 -32.39
N TYR A 540 24.10 6.67 -32.23
CA TYR A 540 24.72 5.35 -32.16
C TYR A 540 24.29 4.57 -30.90
N ILE A 541 24.25 5.22 -29.73
CA ILE A 541 23.79 4.57 -28.49
C ILE A 541 22.32 4.14 -28.61
N LEU A 542 21.46 4.99 -29.17
CA LEU A 542 20.05 4.68 -29.40
C LEU A 542 19.87 3.52 -30.38
N SER A 543 20.59 3.49 -31.51
CA SER A 543 20.47 2.38 -32.47
C SER A 543 21.03 1.05 -31.93
N GLN A 544 22.08 1.07 -31.11
CA GLN A 544 22.54 -0.13 -30.38
C GLN A 544 21.51 -0.60 -29.35
N ALA A 545 20.86 0.32 -28.63
CA ALA A 545 19.79 -0.01 -27.69
C ALA A 545 18.56 -0.59 -28.42
N GLU A 546 18.15 0.00 -29.55
CA GLU A 546 17.06 -0.48 -30.39
C GLU A 546 17.36 -1.87 -30.97
N ALA A 547 18.54 -2.08 -31.55
CA ALA A 547 18.95 -3.39 -32.07
C ALA A 547 18.96 -4.47 -30.97
N LYS A 548 19.42 -4.12 -29.76
CA LYS A 548 19.39 -5.01 -28.60
C LYS A 548 17.96 -5.31 -28.15
N VAL A 549 17.09 -4.30 -28.07
CA VAL A 549 15.66 -4.47 -27.77
C VAL A 549 15.02 -5.40 -28.79
N MET A 550 15.15 -5.12 -30.08
CA MET A 550 14.57 -5.95 -31.16
C MET A 550 15.08 -7.39 -31.12
N ALA A 551 16.37 -7.62 -30.83
CA ALA A 551 16.91 -8.96 -30.66
C ALA A 551 16.32 -9.71 -29.44
N GLN A 552 16.06 -9.01 -28.33
CA GLN A 552 15.54 -9.60 -27.09
C GLN A 552 14.01 -9.75 -27.07
N THR A 553 13.27 -8.84 -27.68
CA THR A 553 11.79 -8.78 -27.64
C THR A 553 11.12 -9.29 -28.92
N GLN A 554 11.89 -9.52 -29.99
CA GLN A 554 11.39 -9.83 -31.34
C GLN A 554 10.43 -8.76 -31.90
N GLY A 555 10.43 -7.54 -31.34
CA GLY A 555 9.50 -6.47 -31.69
C GLY A 555 8.09 -6.61 -31.08
N LEU A 556 7.83 -7.64 -30.26
CA LEU A 556 6.52 -7.93 -29.68
C LEU A 556 6.18 -7.05 -28.46
N TYR A 557 7.15 -6.31 -27.94
CA TYR A 557 7.01 -5.49 -26.74
C TYR A 557 7.03 -4.02 -27.18
N PRO A 558 5.90 -3.31 -27.24
CA PRO A 558 5.85 -1.95 -27.77
C PRO A 558 6.52 -0.93 -26.84
N ALA A 559 6.41 -1.11 -25.52
CA ALA A 559 6.91 -0.14 -24.53
C ALA A 559 8.42 0.18 -24.63
N PRO A 560 9.34 -0.80 -24.71
CA PRO A 560 10.77 -0.52 -24.95
C PRO A 560 11.06 0.35 -26.18
N LEU A 561 10.33 0.16 -27.28
CA LEU A 561 10.50 0.94 -28.51
C LEU A 561 9.90 2.36 -28.37
N ARG A 562 8.75 2.48 -27.69
CA ARG A 562 8.15 3.78 -27.36
C ARG A 562 9.04 4.59 -26.42
N ILE A 563 9.66 3.96 -25.41
CA ILE A 563 10.67 4.58 -24.53
C ILE A 563 11.81 5.15 -25.38
N LEU A 564 12.40 4.37 -26.29
CA LEU A 564 13.48 4.85 -27.18
C LEU A 564 13.05 6.07 -28.02
N ASN A 565 11.80 6.09 -28.50
CA ASN A 565 11.24 7.24 -29.22
C ASN A 565 11.11 8.48 -28.32
N VAL A 566 10.50 8.37 -27.14
CA VAL A 566 10.36 9.48 -26.16
C VAL A 566 11.73 10.06 -25.79
N ILE A 567 12.71 9.20 -25.54
CA ILE A 567 14.10 9.60 -25.26
C ILE A 567 14.71 10.33 -26.47
N LYS A 568 14.47 9.87 -27.69
CA LYS A 568 14.92 10.57 -28.91
C LYS A 568 14.26 11.95 -29.06
N GLN A 569 12.93 12.06 -28.91
CA GLN A 569 12.21 13.34 -28.94
C GLN A 569 12.79 14.34 -27.93
N THR A 570 13.11 13.86 -26.72
CA THR A 570 13.74 14.65 -25.67
C THR A 570 15.11 15.20 -26.08
N LEU A 571 15.93 14.36 -26.73
CA LEU A 571 17.29 14.69 -27.11
C LEU A 571 17.38 15.60 -28.34
N ASP A 572 16.41 15.51 -29.24
CA ASP A 572 16.36 16.26 -30.50
C ASP A 572 15.55 17.57 -30.38
N HIS A 573 14.51 17.62 -29.52
CA HIS A 573 13.57 18.74 -29.39
C HIS A 573 13.41 19.29 -27.95
N GLY A 574 14.11 18.72 -26.97
CA GLY A 574 14.15 19.19 -25.58
C GLY A 574 13.05 18.61 -24.67
N THR A 575 13.18 18.87 -23.37
CA THR A 575 12.35 18.26 -22.32
C THR A 575 10.85 18.49 -22.47
N GLN A 576 10.39 19.63 -22.97
CA GLN A 576 8.95 19.87 -23.14
C GLN A 576 8.34 18.97 -24.23
N ALA A 577 9.05 18.78 -25.34
CA ALA A 577 8.66 17.82 -26.37
C ALA A 577 8.74 16.37 -25.84
N GLY A 578 9.76 16.08 -25.02
CA GLY A 578 9.90 14.80 -24.31
C GLY A 578 8.72 14.48 -23.39
N LEU A 579 8.27 15.44 -22.54
CA LEU A 579 7.09 15.29 -21.67
C LEU A 579 5.81 15.05 -22.48
N ASN A 580 5.61 15.79 -23.57
CA ASN A 580 4.42 15.60 -24.41
C ASN A 580 4.43 14.21 -25.06
N ALA A 581 5.58 13.79 -25.62
CA ALA A 581 5.75 12.45 -26.20
C ALA A 581 5.61 11.33 -25.16
N GLU A 582 6.06 11.55 -23.92
CA GLU A 582 5.89 10.63 -22.80
C GLU A 582 4.40 10.41 -22.50
N ALA A 583 3.61 11.49 -22.41
CA ALA A 583 2.17 11.40 -22.14
C ALA A 583 1.38 10.75 -23.29
N GLU A 584 1.71 11.07 -24.55
CA GLU A 584 1.12 10.42 -25.72
C GLU A 584 1.44 8.93 -25.76
N ALA A 585 2.71 8.55 -25.55
CA ALA A 585 3.13 7.17 -25.57
C ALA A 585 2.61 6.36 -24.37
N PHE A 586 2.48 6.97 -23.19
CA PHE A 586 1.83 6.36 -22.03
C PHE A 586 0.36 6.02 -22.34
N ALA A 587 -0.37 6.97 -22.92
CA ALA A 587 -1.76 6.80 -23.31
C ALA A 587 -1.96 5.76 -24.42
N ASP A 588 -1.10 5.76 -25.45
CA ASP A 588 -1.07 4.74 -26.49
C ASP A 588 -0.87 3.34 -25.88
N LEU A 589 0.12 3.20 -24.98
CA LEU A 589 0.52 1.92 -24.40
C LEU A 589 -0.54 1.33 -23.46
N GLY A 590 -1.19 2.14 -22.61
CA GLY A 590 -2.23 1.65 -21.70
C GLY A 590 -3.48 1.10 -22.41
N MET A 591 -3.72 1.50 -23.66
CA MET A 591 -4.78 0.93 -24.49
C MET A 591 -4.41 -0.41 -25.15
N THR A 592 -3.14 -0.80 -25.15
CA THR A 592 -2.66 -2.04 -25.81
C THR A 592 -3.10 -3.32 -25.09
N ASN A 593 -3.26 -4.39 -25.86
CA ASN A 593 -3.55 -5.71 -25.30
C ASN A 593 -2.34 -6.26 -24.52
N GLU A 594 -1.12 -5.93 -24.97
CA GLU A 594 0.13 -6.30 -24.33
C GLU A 594 0.26 -5.72 -22.92
N SER A 595 -0.14 -4.46 -22.70
CA SER A 595 -0.16 -3.87 -21.36
C SER A 595 -1.19 -4.56 -20.46
N LYS A 596 -2.42 -4.75 -20.95
CA LYS A 596 -3.50 -5.42 -20.20
C LYS A 596 -3.13 -6.87 -19.82
N ALA A 597 -2.50 -7.60 -20.73
CA ALA A 597 -1.95 -8.93 -20.50
C ALA A 597 -0.88 -8.95 -19.40
N LEU A 598 0.06 -8.00 -19.42
CA LEU A 598 1.10 -7.88 -18.40
C LEU A 598 0.56 -7.46 -17.03
N ILE A 599 -0.44 -6.58 -16.99
CA ILE A 599 -1.12 -6.19 -15.75
C ILE A 599 -1.87 -7.38 -15.16
N SER A 600 -2.60 -8.16 -15.98
CA SER A 600 -3.22 -9.43 -15.55
C SER A 600 -2.20 -10.40 -14.96
N LEU A 601 -1.01 -10.53 -15.57
CA LEU A 601 0.09 -11.36 -15.04
C LEU A 601 0.72 -10.79 -13.77
N PHE A 602 0.77 -9.47 -13.61
CA PHE A 602 1.21 -8.83 -12.36
C PHE A 602 0.27 -9.16 -11.20
N HIS A 603 -1.05 -9.04 -11.42
CA HIS A 603 -2.06 -9.42 -10.44
C HIS A 603 -2.00 -10.91 -10.11
N GLY A 604 -1.98 -11.78 -11.12
CA GLY A 604 -1.84 -13.23 -10.92
C GLY A 604 -0.57 -13.60 -10.14
N ARG A 605 0.58 -12.99 -10.48
CA ARG A 605 1.85 -13.18 -9.74
C ARG A 605 1.76 -12.68 -8.30
N THR A 606 0.97 -11.63 -8.04
CA THR A 606 0.75 -11.09 -6.70
C THR A 606 -0.14 -12.00 -5.85
N GLU A 607 -1.20 -12.58 -6.43
CA GLU A 607 -2.03 -13.60 -5.75
C GLU A 607 -1.28 -14.91 -5.52
N CYS A 608 -0.54 -15.40 -6.51
CA CYS A 608 0.33 -16.58 -6.39
C CYS A 608 1.57 -16.35 -5.48
N LYS A 609 1.73 -15.13 -4.93
CA LYS A 609 2.70 -14.80 -3.87
C LYS A 609 2.07 -14.62 -2.49
N LYS A 610 0.79 -14.97 -2.32
CA LYS A 610 0.09 -15.03 -1.02
C LYS A 610 -0.20 -16.47 -0.64
N ASN A 611 -0.23 -16.75 0.67
CA ASN A 611 -0.75 -18.04 1.14
C ASN A 611 -2.28 -17.99 1.17
N LYS A 612 -2.91 -18.55 0.12
CA LYS A 612 -4.37 -18.64 -0.02
C LYS A 612 -5.03 -19.52 1.07
N PHE A 613 -4.25 -20.35 1.77
CA PHE A 613 -4.71 -21.30 2.80
C PHE A 613 -4.53 -20.77 4.24
N GLY A 614 -4.17 -19.50 4.41
CA GLY A 614 -4.11 -18.83 5.70
C GLY A 614 -2.71 -18.78 6.34
N LYS A 615 -2.66 -18.94 7.67
CA LYS A 615 -1.43 -18.97 8.46
C LYS A 615 -1.08 -20.41 8.81
N ILE A 616 0.22 -20.72 8.88
CA ILE A 616 0.71 -22.01 9.37
C ILE A 616 0.44 -22.17 10.87
N ASN A 617 0.08 -23.38 11.30
CA ASN A 617 -0.12 -23.71 12.70
C ASN A 617 1.21 -23.86 13.47
N ARG A 618 2.28 -24.24 12.75
CA ARG A 618 3.61 -24.51 13.29
C ARG A 618 4.67 -23.76 12.49
N GLU A 619 5.61 -23.13 13.19
CA GLU A 619 6.76 -22.47 12.55
C GLU A 619 7.75 -23.51 12.00
N ILE A 620 8.01 -23.46 10.69
CA ILE A 620 8.95 -24.38 10.02
C ILE A 620 10.39 -23.84 10.11
N LYS A 621 11.26 -24.60 10.77
CA LYS A 621 12.66 -24.26 11.04
C LYS A 621 13.64 -25.18 10.31
N THR A 622 13.32 -26.47 10.28
CA THR A 622 14.22 -27.52 9.79
C THR A 622 13.61 -28.26 8.61
N ILE A 623 14.32 -28.25 7.48
CA ILE A 623 13.96 -28.96 6.24
C ILE A 623 14.98 -30.07 6.00
N ALA A 624 14.53 -31.28 5.64
CA ALA A 624 15.41 -32.27 5.02
C ALA A 624 15.21 -32.33 3.51
N ILE A 625 16.28 -32.61 2.77
CA ILE A 625 16.26 -32.76 1.31
C ILE A 625 16.92 -34.10 0.97
N ILE A 626 16.17 -34.99 0.33
CA ILE A 626 16.57 -36.36 0.07
C ILE A 626 17.02 -36.48 -1.38
N GLY A 627 18.33 -36.56 -1.57
CA GLY A 627 19.02 -36.53 -2.87
C GLY A 627 19.84 -35.25 -3.05
N ALA A 628 21.16 -35.37 -3.11
CA ALA A 628 22.10 -34.27 -3.32
C ALA A 628 22.40 -33.97 -4.81
N GLY A 629 21.50 -34.42 -5.70
CA GLY A 629 21.52 -34.12 -7.13
C GLY A 629 21.29 -32.64 -7.44
N VAL A 630 21.27 -32.30 -8.74
CA VAL A 630 21.24 -30.91 -9.23
C VAL A 630 20.03 -30.11 -8.68
N ILE A 631 18.85 -30.74 -8.61
CA ILE A 631 17.63 -30.13 -8.09
C ILE A 631 17.69 -30.02 -6.57
N GLY A 632 17.93 -31.12 -5.85
CA GLY A 632 18.04 -31.11 -4.38
C GLY A 632 19.08 -30.14 -3.82
N ALA A 633 20.28 -30.06 -4.42
CA ALA A 633 21.28 -29.05 -4.07
C ALA A 633 20.81 -27.60 -4.37
N GLY A 634 19.97 -27.42 -5.40
CA GLY A 634 19.30 -26.15 -5.69
C GLY A 634 18.23 -25.78 -4.66
N ILE A 635 17.41 -26.73 -4.22
CA ILE A 635 16.41 -26.56 -3.16
C ILE A 635 17.10 -26.24 -1.83
N ALA A 636 18.23 -26.89 -1.54
CA ALA A 636 19.06 -26.63 -0.37
C ALA A 636 19.59 -25.20 -0.37
N HIS A 637 20.17 -24.76 -1.50
CA HIS A 637 20.69 -23.42 -1.69
C HIS A 637 19.63 -22.32 -1.41
N ILE A 638 18.45 -22.41 -2.02
CA ILE A 638 17.39 -21.40 -1.82
C ILE A 638 16.78 -21.44 -0.43
N SER A 639 16.93 -22.55 0.30
CA SER A 639 16.40 -22.70 1.67
C SER A 639 17.36 -22.11 2.71
N ILE A 640 18.67 -22.41 2.66
CA ILE A 640 19.64 -21.84 3.60
C ILE A 640 19.81 -20.33 3.44
N ASP A 641 19.64 -19.79 2.23
CA ASP A 641 19.61 -18.34 1.95
C ASP A 641 18.52 -17.61 2.74
N LYS A 642 17.45 -18.32 3.12
CA LYS A 642 16.31 -17.81 3.90
C LYS A 642 16.41 -18.13 5.39
N GLY A 643 17.58 -18.59 5.85
CA GLY A 643 17.86 -18.90 7.25
C GLY A 643 17.18 -20.18 7.78
N LEU A 644 16.71 -21.05 6.89
CA LEU A 644 16.22 -22.38 7.27
C LEU A 644 17.41 -23.29 7.57
N GLN A 645 17.29 -24.14 8.59
CA GLN A 645 18.22 -25.25 8.82
C GLN A 645 17.91 -26.34 7.80
N VAL A 646 18.92 -26.78 7.06
CA VAL A 646 18.78 -27.75 5.97
C VAL A 646 19.64 -28.97 6.23
N ILE A 647 19.01 -30.13 6.31
CA ILE A 647 19.67 -31.43 6.25
C ILE A 647 19.67 -31.88 4.79
N LEU A 648 20.85 -31.97 4.17
CA LEU A 648 21.01 -32.56 2.84
C LEU A 648 21.45 -34.01 2.98
N TYR A 649 20.60 -34.93 2.53
CA TYR A 649 20.82 -36.36 2.60
C TYR A 649 21.15 -36.92 1.20
N ASP A 650 22.11 -37.85 1.14
CA ASP A 650 22.32 -38.73 0.00
C ASP A 650 22.94 -40.06 0.48
N THR A 651 22.88 -41.11 -0.33
CA THR A 651 23.46 -42.41 0.05
C THR A 651 24.98 -42.44 -0.05
N THR A 652 25.60 -41.45 -0.72
CA THR A 652 27.06 -41.39 -0.90
C THR A 652 27.65 -40.01 -0.57
N GLU A 653 28.81 -40.01 0.10
CA GLU A 653 29.60 -38.79 0.36
C GLU A 653 30.01 -38.07 -0.94
N TYR A 654 30.20 -38.82 -2.04
CA TYR A 654 30.49 -38.26 -3.35
C TYR A 654 29.36 -37.38 -3.88
N ALA A 655 28.10 -37.83 -3.76
CA ALA A 655 26.94 -37.04 -4.16
C ALA A 655 26.75 -35.81 -3.26
N LEU A 656 26.88 -35.96 -1.94
CA LEU A 656 26.87 -34.85 -0.98
C LEU A 656 27.93 -33.80 -1.34
N SER A 657 29.16 -34.23 -1.61
CA SER A 657 30.28 -33.35 -2.01
C SER A 657 29.98 -32.57 -3.29
N ARG A 658 29.32 -33.21 -4.27
CA ARG A 658 28.89 -32.53 -5.51
C ARG A 658 27.80 -31.51 -5.26
N GLY A 659 26.80 -31.83 -4.44
CA GLY A 659 25.74 -30.91 -4.05
C GLY A 659 26.29 -29.70 -3.29
N GLN A 660 27.15 -29.93 -2.30
CA GLN A 660 27.80 -28.87 -1.53
C GLN A 660 28.69 -27.98 -2.42
N LEU A 661 29.39 -28.54 -3.40
CA LEU A 661 30.18 -27.78 -4.37
C LEU A 661 29.30 -26.89 -5.28
N GLN A 662 28.10 -27.35 -5.67
CA GLN A 662 27.13 -26.54 -6.41
C GLN A 662 26.66 -25.34 -5.58
N ILE A 663 26.32 -25.56 -4.30
CA ILE A 663 25.90 -24.50 -3.36
C ILE A 663 27.05 -23.48 -3.16
N THR A 664 28.26 -23.97 -2.90
CA THR A 664 29.46 -23.15 -2.69
C THR A 664 29.78 -22.26 -3.89
N LYS A 665 29.78 -22.83 -5.11
CA LYS A 665 29.98 -22.08 -6.36
C LYS A 665 28.90 -21.01 -6.59
N GLY A 666 27.67 -21.23 -6.12
CA GLY A 666 26.62 -20.20 -6.11
C GLY A 666 27.04 -18.97 -5.30
N TYR A 667 27.46 -19.19 -4.05
CA TYR A 667 27.89 -18.10 -3.15
C TYR A 667 29.20 -17.43 -3.55
N GLU A 668 30.19 -18.17 -4.07
CA GLU A 668 31.40 -17.55 -4.63
C GLU A 668 31.08 -16.49 -5.69
N ASN A 669 30.09 -16.76 -6.55
CA ASN A 669 29.65 -15.80 -7.56
C ASN A 669 28.94 -14.58 -6.95
N TYR A 670 28.29 -14.73 -5.79
CA TYR A 670 27.71 -13.60 -5.06
C TYR A 670 28.77 -12.76 -4.34
N ILE A 671 29.81 -13.39 -3.77
CA ILE A 671 30.98 -12.71 -3.20
C ILE A 671 31.74 -11.95 -4.29
N LYS A 672 32.07 -12.60 -5.42
CA LYS A 672 32.73 -11.96 -6.60
C LYS A 672 31.93 -10.78 -7.17
N ARG A 673 30.61 -10.73 -6.95
CA ARG A 673 29.71 -9.64 -7.36
C ARG A 673 29.38 -8.65 -6.24
N ASN A 674 30.08 -8.71 -5.09
CA ASN A 674 29.86 -7.88 -3.90
C ASN A 674 28.40 -7.86 -3.41
N ARG A 675 27.67 -8.98 -3.57
CA ARG A 675 26.28 -9.14 -3.10
C ARG A 675 26.19 -9.57 -1.63
N ILE A 676 27.17 -10.33 -1.17
CA ILE A 676 27.32 -10.78 0.22
C ILE A 676 28.78 -10.71 0.64
N THR A 677 29.02 -10.58 1.93
CA THR A 677 30.35 -10.68 2.55
C THR A 677 30.76 -12.13 2.79
N HIS A 678 32.06 -12.37 2.98
CA HIS A 678 32.56 -13.69 3.36
C HIS A 678 32.02 -14.17 4.73
N THR A 679 31.76 -13.24 5.66
CA THR A 679 31.18 -13.54 6.97
C THR A 679 29.70 -13.93 6.85
N GLU A 680 28.91 -13.22 6.04
CA GLU A 680 27.53 -13.63 5.72
C GLU A 680 27.51 -15.01 5.07
N TYR A 681 28.41 -15.29 4.12
CA TYR A 681 28.52 -16.61 3.49
C TYR A 681 28.76 -17.73 4.51
N LYS A 682 29.75 -17.59 5.42
CA LYS A 682 30.02 -18.61 6.45
C LYS A 682 28.80 -18.84 7.36
N ARG A 683 28.09 -17.76 7.76
CA ARG A 683 26.88 -17.82 8.59
C ARG A 683 25.69 -18.47 7.86
N ILE A 684 25.59 -18.33 6.54
CA ILE A 684 24.55 -19.00 5.75
C ILE A 684 24.88 -20.48 5.59
N LEU A 685 26.15 -20.81 5.29
CA LEU A 685 26.59 -22.18 5.09
C LEU A 685 26.51 -23.03 6.38
N SER A 686 26.65 -22.43 7.57
CA SER A 686 26.45 -23.15 8.84
C SER A 686 25.03 -23.66 9.07
N ASN A 687 24.05 -23.27 8.24
CA ASN A 687 22.71 -23.84 8.26
C ASN A 687 22.59 -25.13 7.44
N LEU A 688 23.63 -25.51 6.67
CA LEU A 688 23.66 -26.73 5.86
C LEU A 688 24.37 -27.86 6.62
N ASN A 689 23.65 -28.94 6.89
CA ASN A 689 24.18 -30.19 7.42
C ASN A 689 24.11 -31.27 6.34
N CYS A 690 25.24 -31.86 5.94
CA CYS A 690 25.30 -32.94 4.95
C CYS A 690 25.49 -34.28 5.67
N GLN A 691 24.64 -35.28 5.43
CA GLN A 691 24.71 -36.58 6.12
C GLN A 691 24.27 -37.75 5.22
N THR A 692 24.80 -38.94 5.51
CA THR A 692 24.47 -40.21 4.82
C THR A 692 23.53 -41.13 5.62
N THR A 693 23.14 -40.68 6.82
CA THR A 693 22.27 -41.39 7.77
C THR A 693 20.95 -40.63 7.98
N PHE A 694 19.95 -41.29 8.59
CA PHE A 694 18.67 -40.67 8.98
C PHE A 694 18.70 -40.00 10.36
N ASP A 695 19.89 -39.68 10.87
CA ASP A 695 20.05 -39.04 12.17
C ASP A 695 19.35 -37.68 12.21
N ASN A 696 18.75 -37.34 13.36
CA ASN A 696 18.05 -36.06 13.60
C ASN A 696 16.84 -35.75 12.69
N LEU A 697 16.39 -36.65 11.80
CA LEU A 697 15.22 -36.39 10.94
C LEU A 697 13.91 -36.19 11.73
N TYR A 698 13.82 -36.68 12.96
CA TYR A 698 12.73 -36.38 13.90
C TYR A 698 12.60 -34.87 14.22
N LYS A 699 13.63 -34.05 13.95
CA LYS A 699 13.57 -32.59 14.12
C LYS A 699 13.01 -31.86 12.90
N CYS A 700 12.82 -32.53 11.77
CA CYS A 700 12.34 -31.91 10.55
C CYS A 700 10.84 -31.58 10.64
N ASP A 701 10.46 -30.40 10.17
CA ASP A 701 9.05 -30.03 10.01
C ASP A 701 8.55 -30.39 8.58
N ILE A 702 9.46 -30.43 7.60
CA ILE A 702 9.19 -30.88 6.23
C ILE A 702 10.40 -31.59 5.61
N ILE A 703 10.14 -32.63 4.82
CA ILE A 703 11.09 -33.33 3.95
C ILE A 703 10.72 -33.05 2.50
N ILE A 704 11.71 -32.80 1.65
CA ILE A 704 11.57 -32.67 0.20
C ILE A 704 12.41 -33.76 -0.49
N GLU A 705 11.73 -34.72 -1.12
CA GLU A 705 12.35 -35.83 -1.85
C GLU A 705 12.65 -35.42 -3.30
N SER A 706 13.87 -35.68 -3.77
CA SER A 706 14.38 -35.28 -5.10
C SER A 706 15.23 -36.39 -5.74
N LEU A 707 14.83 -37.64 -5.58
CA LEU A 707 15.45 -38.82 -6.20
C LEU A 707 14.95 -39.03 -7.63
N TYR A 708 15.46 -40.08 -8.27
CA TYR A 708 15.06 -40.52 -9.59
C TYR A 708 13.56 -40.84 -9.68
N GLU A 709 13.02 -40.71 -10.90
CA GLU A 709 11.61 -40.89 -11.22
C GLU A 709 11.26 -42.39 -11.33
N ASP A 710 11.27 -43.08 -10.19
CA ASP A 710 10.83 -44.46 -10.04
C ASP A 710 9.87 -44.57 -8.83
N LEU A 711 8.66 -45.08 -9.08
CA LEU A 711 7.60 -45.16 -8.05
C LEU A 711 8.00 -46.06 -6.88
N LYS A 712 8.64 -47.20 -7.14
CA LYS A 712 9.03 -48.15 -6.09
C LYS A 712 10.14 -47.56 -5.23
N LEU A 713 11.09 -46.83 -5.82
CA LEU A 713 12.11 -46.11 -5.08
C LEU A 713 11.50 -45.04 -4.16
N LYS A 714 10.52 -44.27 -4.67
CA LYS A 714 9.82 -43.21 -3.92
C LYS A 714 8.97 -43.76 -2.78
N GLN A 715 8.26 -44.88 -3.00
CA GLN A 715 7.55 -45.59 -1.93
C GLN A 715 8.53 -46.16 -0.88
N ASN A 716 9.56 -46.90 -1.31
CA ASN A 716 10.55 -47.49 -0.39
C ASN A 716 11.32 -46.47 0.47
N ILE A 717 11.55 -45.25 -0.04
CA ILE A 717 12.18 -44.19 0.76
C ILE A 717 11.19 -43.53 1.71
N LEU A 718 9.92 -43.35 1.31
CA LEU A 718 8.85 -42.86 2.18
C LEU A 718 8.65 -43.80 3.37
N ASP A 719 8.47 -45.10 3.13
CA ASP A 719 8.28 -46.13 4.17
C ASP A 719 9.41 -46.14 5.22
N LYS A 720 10.65 -45.88 4.79
CA LYS A 720 11.83 -45.78 5.67
C LYS A 720 11.86 -44.46 6.43
N LEU A 721 11.52 -43.35 5.78
CA LEU A 721 11.54 -42.03 6.40
C LEU A 721 10.43 -41.87 7.43
N GLU A 722 9.24 -42.45 7.20
CA GLU A 722 8.13 -42.39 8.15
C GLU A 722 8.49 -42.94 9.54
N GLN A 723 9.44 -43.89 9.62
CA GLN A 723 9.96 -44.47 10.87
C GLN A 723 10.95 -43.56 11.62
N HIS A 724 11.49 -42.52 10.96
CA HIS A 724 12.56 -41.66 11.48
C HIS A 724 12.13 -40.19 11.68
N ILE A 725 10.91 -39.83 11.29
CA ILE A 725 10.37 -38.46 11.36
C ILE A 725 9.22 -38.35 12.35
N SER A 726 8.99 -37.16 12.91
CA SER A 726 7.83 -36.91 13.77
C SER A 726 6.51 -37.00 13.00
N GLU A 727 5.42 -37.25 13.73
CA GLU A 727 4.05 -37.34 13.21
C GLU A 727 3.63 -36.07 12.43
N HIS A 728 4.03 -34.89 12.89
CA HIS A 728 3.74 -33.60 12.25
C HIS A 728 4.54 -33.33 10.97
N CYS A 729 5.57 -34.13 10.68
CA CYS A 729 6.50 -33.86 9.58
C CYS A 729 5.81 -34.11 8.23
N ILE A 730 5.88 -33.11 7.35
CA ILE A 730 5.35 -33.19 5.98
C ILE A 730 6.37 -33.91 5.09
N PHE A 731 5.91 -34.77 4.19
CA PHE A 731 6.73 -35.32 3.11
C PHE A 731 6.24 -34.76 1.77
N ALA A 732 7.14 -34.08 1.07
CA ALA A 732 6.90 -33.51 -0.24
C ALA A 732 7.76 -34.21 -1.31
N SER A 733 7.15 -34.70 -2.39
CA SER A 733 7.91 -35.26 -3.53
C SER A 733 8.10 -34.22 -4.63
N ASN A 734 9.36 -34.04 -5.06
CA ASN A 734 9.71 -33.39 -6.31
C ASN A 734 9.73 -34.45 -7.43
N THR A 735 8.54 -34.82 -7.89
CA THR A 735 8.29 -35.65 -9.07
C THR A 735 7.64 -34.79 -10.17
N TYR A 736 7.63 -35.27 -11.41
CA TYR A 736 7.10 -34.52 -12.57
C TYR A 736 6.10 -35.35 -13.41
N THR A 737 6.05 -36.67 -13.22
CA THR A 737 5.11 -37.59 -13.89
C THR A 737 4.34 -38.50 -12.94
N ILE A 738 4.96 -38.94 -11.84
CA ILE A 738 4.36 -39.92 -10.93
C ILE A 738 3.28 -39.24 -10.09
N SER A 739 2.10 -39.85 -10.00
CA SER A 739 1.01 -39.37 -9.14
C SER A 739 1.44 -39.32 -7.67
N ILE A 740 1.06 -38.24 -6.98
CA ILE A 740 1.32 -38.11 -5.53
C ILE A 740 0.47 -39.12 -4.75
N HIS A 741 -0.73 -39.45 -5.23
CA HIS A 741 -1.57 -40.52 -4.67
C HIS A 741 -0.89 -41.90 -4.77
N ASP A 742 -0.26 -42.22 -5.90
CA ASP A 742 0.49 -43.48 -6.06
C ASP A 742 1.71 -43.53 -5.11
N ILE A 743 2.42 -42.41 -4.92
CA ILE A 743 3.53 -42.32 -3.94
C ILE A 743 3.00 -42.50 -2.51
N ALA A 744 1.84 -41.90 -2.19
CA ALA A 744 1.21 -41.96 -0.88
C ALA A 744 0.50 -43.29 -0.57
N SER A 745 0.38 -44.22 -1.52
CA SER A 745 -0.52 -45.39 -1.41
C SER A 745 -0.24 -46.30 -0.21
N ASN A 746 1.02 -46.37 0.24
CA ASN A 746 1.47 -47.19 1.38
C ASN A 746 1.75 -46.35 2.65
N SER A 747 1.61 -45.03 2.56
CA SER A 747 1.88 -44.10 3.67
C SER A 747 0.92 -44.34 4.84
N GLN A 748 1.43 -44.27 6.07
CA GLN A 748 0.59 -44.28 7.26
C GLN A 748 -0.07 -42.92 7.51
N ARG A 749 0.38 -41.85 6.82
CA ARG A 749 -0.07 -40.45 6.98
C ARG A 749 -0.25 -39.75 5.63
N PRO A 750 -1.15 -40.25 4.74
CA PRO A 750 -1.37 -39.66 3.41
C PRO A 750 -1.83 -38.19 3.46
N ASP A 751 -2.34 -37.71 4.60
CA ASP A 751 -2.68 -36.31 4.83
C ASP A 751 -1.46 -35.37 4.94
N LYS A 752 -0.28 -35.92 5.25
CA LYS A 752 1.02 -35.24 5.31
C LYS A 752 1.86 -35.42 4.04
N ILE A 753 1.34 -36.13 3.02
CA ILE A 753 2.01 -36.32 1.73
C ILE A 753 1.51 -35.29 0.71
N ILE A 754 2.44 -34.65 0.00
CA ILE A 754 2.15 -33.62 -1.01
C ILE A 754 3.18 -33.65 -2.15
N GLY A 755 2.87 -33.07 -3.31
CA GLY A 755 3.86 -32.78 -4.35
C GLY A 755 4.40 -31.35 -4.22
N MET A 756 5.71 -31.19 -4.42
CA MET A 756 6.37 -29.88 -4.57
C MET A 756 7.31 -29.95 -5.78
N HIS A 757 6.75 -29.71 -6.97
CA HIS A 757 7.45 -29.80 -8.25
C HIS A 757 8.23 -28.49 -8.52
N TYR A 758 9.55 -28.55 -8.27
CA TYR A 758 10.51 -27.49 -8.57
C TYR A 758 11.09 -27.64 -9.98
N PHE A 759 11.07 -26.54 -10.72
CA PHE A 759 11.66 -26.45 -12.05
C PHE A 759 13.16 -26.18 -11.99
N SER A 760 13.92 -26.83 -12.87
CA SER A 760 15.37 -26.62 -13.00
C SER A 760 15.68 -25.53 -14.04
N PRO A 761 16.64 -24.61 -13.79
CA PRO A 761 17.43 -24.45 -12.57
C PRO A 761 16.64 -23.79 -11.42
N VAL A 762 16.73 -24.42 -10.24
CA VAL A 762 15.91 -24.08 -9.06
C VAL A 762 16.17 -22.66 -8.53
N ASP A 763 17.36 -22.09 -8.76
CA ASP A 763 17.75 -20.73 -8.37
C ASP A 763 17.24 -19.64 -9.34
N LYS A 764 16.70 -20.02 -10.51
CA LYS A 764 16.33 -19.09 -11.59
C LYS A 764 14.85 -19.16 -11.97
N VAL A 765 14.26 -20.34 -12.02
CA VAL A 765 12.84 -20.48 -12.33
C VAL A 765 12.04 -20.08 -11.10
N GLU A 766 11.15 -19.09 -11.23
CA GLU A 766 10.40 -18.58 -10.09
C GLU A 766 9.22 -19.48 -9.69
N LEU A 767 8.69 -20.29 -10.60
CA LEU A 767 7.54 -21.16 -10.34
C LEU A 767 7.90 -22.33 -9.38
N LEU A 768 6.90 -22.71 -8.57
CA LEU A 768 6.80 -23.99 -7.88
C LEU A 768 5.34 -24.45 -7.98
N GLU A 769 5.14 -25.66 -8.50
CA GLU A 769 3.83 -26.31 -8.64
C GLU A 769 3.63 -27.22 -7.42
N ILE A 770 2.59 -26.93 -6.61
CA ILE A 770 2.25 -27.71 -5.43
C ILE A 770 1.06 -28.60 -5.78
N ILE A 771 1.22 -29.91 -5.61
CA ILE A 771 0.25 -30.91 -6.03
C ILE A 771 -0.44 -31.50 -4.81
N ARG A 772 -1.76 -31.29 -4.68
CA ARG A 772 -2.58 -31.89 -3.62
C ARG A 772 -3.30 -33.15 -4.10
N THR A 773 -3.29 -34.20 -3.30
CA THR A 773 -4.21 -35.33 -3.48
C THR A 773 -5.56 -35.02 -2.81
N LYS A 774 -6.53 -35.95 -2.91
CA LYS A 774 -7.77 -35.91 -2.12
C LYS A 774 -7.54 -36.17 -0.63
N GLN A 775 -6.43 -36.82 -0.25
CA GLN A 775 -6.10 -37.14 1.14
C GLN A 775 -5.26 -36.04 1.80
N THR A 776 -4.43 -35.33 1.02
CA THR A 776 -3.56 -34.24 1.49
C THR A 776 -4.38 -33.16 2.22
N SER A 777 -4.06 -32.93 3.50
CA SER A 777 -4.77 -31.96 4.33
C SER A 777 -4.46 -30.51 3.93
N ASP A 778 -5.42 -29.60 4.15
CA ASP A 778 -5.21 -28.17 3.88
C ASP A 778 -4.11 -27.55 4.77
N GLU A 779 -3.83 -28.12 5.95
CA GLU A 779 -2.67 -27.74 6.79
C GLU A 779 -1.35 -28.06 6.08
N THR A 780 -1.24 -29.23 5.46
CA THR A 780 -0.08 -29.65 4.68
C THR A 780 0.10 -28.74 3.46
N VAL A 781 -0.98 -28.42 2.74
CA VAL A 781 -0.95 -27.47 1.62
C VAL A 781 -0.52 -26.08 2.10
N CYS A 782 -1.12 -25.54 3.16
CA CYS A 782 -0.76 -24.26 3.76
C CYS A 782 0.73 -24.16 4.14
N SER A 783 1.27 -25.24 4.70
CA SER A 783 2.67 -25.34 5.12
C SER A 783 3.64 -25.42 3.93
N ALA A 784 3.33 -26.22 2.91
CA ALA A 784 4.11 -26.31 1.68
C ALA A 784 4.11 -24.98 0.90
N VAL A 785 2.93 -24.34 0.77
CA VAL A 785 2.78 -23.00 0.17
C VAL A 785 3.62 -21.98 0.94
N HIS A 786 3.56 -21.98 2.28
CA HIS A 786 4.38 -21.08 3.10
C HIS A 786 5.89 -21.25 2.83
N ILE A 787 6.39 -22.49 2.71
CA ILE A 787 7.80 -22.74 2.46
C ILE A 787 8.23 -22.33 1.07
N GLY A 788 7.43 -22.63 0.05
CA GLY A 788 7.67 -22.14 -1.31
C GLY A 788 7.74 -20.61 -1.38
N LEU A 789 6.82 -19.91 -0.71
CA LEU A 789 6.82 -18.45 -0.60
C LEU A 789 8.04 -17.93 0.16
N LYS A 790 8.43 -18.55 1.28
CA LYS A 790 9.63 -18.21 2.06
C LYS A 790 10.90 -18.36 1.22
N GLN A 791 11.00 -19.41 0.41
CA GLN A 791 12.05 -19.63 -0.58
C GLN A 791 12.06 -18.60 -1.73
N GLY A 792 11.00 -17.80 -1.88
CA GLY A 792 10.89 -16.73 -2.89
C GLY A 792 10.20 -17.16 -4.19
N LYS A 793 9.51 -18.30 -4.20
CA LYS A 793 8.80 -18.84 -5.38
C LYS A 793 7.44 -18.15 -5.61
N ILE A 794 6.94 -18.30 -6.83
CA ILE A 794 5.53 -18.10 -7.21
C ILE A 794 4.86 -19.47 -7.11
N ILE A 795 3.73 -19.55 -6.42
CA ILE A 795 3.06 -20.81 -6.13
C ILE A 795 1.77 -20.94 -6.94
N ILE A 796 1.64 -22.05 -7.67
CA ILE A 796 0.35 -22.55 -8.14
C ILE A 796 0.01 -23.81 -7.36
N VAL A 797 -1.26 -23.99 -6.99
CA VAL A 797 -1.74 -25.23 -6.36
C VAL A 797 -2.66 -25.94 -7.33
N VAL A 798 -2.30 -27.18 -7.65
CA VAL A 798 -2.96 -28.05 -8.60
C VAL A 798 -3.39 -29.33 -7.91
N ASN A 799 -4.45 -29.95 -8.42
CA ASN A 799 -4.87 -31.28 -7.98
C ASN A 799 -4.03 -32.36 -8.68
N ASP A 800 -3.81 -33.47 -7.99
CA ASP A 800 -3.05 -34.60 -8.50
C ASP A 800 -3.73 -35.22 -9.74
N GLY A 801 -2.91 -35.59 -10.72
CA GLY A 801 -3.34 -36.09 -12.00
C GLY A 801 -2.19 -36.25 -13.01
N PRO A 802 -2.42 -36.90 -14.16
CA PRO A 802 -1.36 -37.32 -15.08
C PRO A 802 -0.51 -36.16 -15.60
N GLY A 803 0.73 -36.03 -15.10
CA GLY A 803 1.64 -34.94 -15.46
C GLY A 803 1.22 -33.56 -14.92
N PHE A 804 0.35 -33.52 -13.92
CA PHE A 804 -0.14 -32.31 -13.25
C PHE A 804 -0.67 -31.27 -14.26
N TYR A 805 -0.35 -29.99 -14.07
CA TYR A 805 -0.65 -28.96 -15.08
C TYR A 805 0.54 -28.75 -16.02
N THR A 806 1.72 -28.43 -15.48
CA THR A 806 2.82 -27.94 -16.33
C THR A 806 3.47 -29.02 -17.19
N THR A 807 3.78 -30.19 -16.64
CA THR A 807 4.41 -31.30 -17.38
C THR A 807 3.47 -31.85 -18.45
N ARG A 808 2.16 -31.90 -18.17
CA ARG A 808 1.11 -32.27 -19.11
C ARG A 808 1.08 -31.35 -20.32
N LEU A 809 1.05 -30.03 -20.13
CA LEU A 809 1.15 -29.08 -21.25
C LEU A 809 2.47 -29.23 -22.02
N LEU A 810 3.60 -29.42 -21.32
CA LEU A 810 4.91 -29.64 -21.94
C LEU A 810 4.92 -30.87 -22.85
N ALA A 811 4.26 -31.97 -22.47
CA ALA A 811 4.15 -33.16 -23.29
C ALA A 811 3.41 -32.87 -24.60
N PHE A 812 2.24 -32.20 -24.54
CA PHE A 812 1.43 -31.90 -25.71
C PHE A 812 2.15 -31.01 -26.74
N ILE A 813 2.90 -29.99 -26.29
CA ILE A 813 3.72 -29.18 -27.21
C ILE A 813 4.95 -29.94 -27.71
N SER A 814 5.55 -30.81 -26.90
CA SER A 814 6.72 -31.61 -27.31
C SER A 814 6.36 -32.56 -28.44
N VAL A 815 5.19 -33.19 -28.38
CA VAL A 815 4.72 -34.08 -29.43
C VAL A 815 4.43 -33.30 -30.73
N GLU A 816 3.80 -32.13 -30.68
CA GLU A 816 3.55 -31.32 -31.88
C GLU A 816 4.85 -30.80 -32.52
N ILE A 817 5.87 -30.50 -31.71
CA ILE A 817 7.23 -30.21 -32.22
C ILE A 817 7.80 -31.43 -32.95
N PHE A 818 7.62 -32.65 -32.44
CA PHE A 818 8.09 -33.86 -33.12
C PHE A 818 7.28 -34.18 -34.40
N TYR A 819 5.98 -33.87 -34.46
CA TYR A 819 5.23 -33.90 -35.74
C TYR A 819 5.84 -32.95 -36.77
N LEU A 820 6.09 -31.69 -36.40
CA LEU A 820 6.71 -30.70 -37.30
C LEU A 820 8.11 -31.12 -37.76
N LEU A 821 8.91 -31.73 -36.88
CA LEU A 821 10.22 -32.30 -37.25
C LEU A 821 10.09 -33.48 -38.23
N ASN A 822 9.09 -34.35 -38.04
CA ASN A 822 8.82 -35.49 -38.91
C ASN A 822 8.30 -35.06 -40.30
N GLU A 823 7.62 -33.92 -40.37
CA GLU A 823 7.22 -33.24 -41.62
C GLU A 823 8.40 -32.48 -42.29
N GLY A 824 9.61 -32.55 -41.72
CA GLY A 824 10.84 -32.04 -42.33
C GLY A 824 11.21 -30.60 -41.97
N LEU A 825 10.45 -29.92 -41.09
CA LEU A 825 10.85 -28.60 -40.60
C LEU A 825 12.10 -28.69 -39.74
N SER A 826 12.98 -27.68 -39.80
CA SER A 826 14.17 -27.69 -38.96
C SER A 826 13.86 -27.15 -37.55
N PRO A 827 14.60 -27.60 -36.50
CA PRO A 827 14.56 -26.99 -35.18
C PRO A 827 14.69 -25.46 -35.20
N LYS A 828 15.46 -24.89 -36.15
CA LYS A 828 15.62 -23.43 -36.29
C LYS A 828 14.35 -22.73 -36.77
N ASP A 829 13.54 -23.38 -37.59
CA ASP A 829 12.27 -22.82 -38.08
C ASP A 829 11.22 -22.83 -36.96
N ILE A 830 11.17 -23.91 -36.19
CA ILE A 830 10.33 -24.05 -34.98
C ILE A 830 10.75 -23.02 -33.91
N ASP A 831 12.04 -22.87 -33.63
CA ASP A 831 12.55 -21.86 -32.69
C ASP A 831 12.29 -20.43 -33.16
N LYS A 832 12.38 -20.16 -34.48
CA LYS A 832 12.08 -18.85 -35.07
C LYS A 832 10.58 -18.54 -34.98
N ALA A 833 9.71 -19.52 -35.25
CA ALA A 833 8.27 -19.37 -35.14
C ALA A 833 7.83 -19.14 -33.68
N THR A 834 8.30 -19.96 -32.75
CA THR A 834 7.95 -19.86 -31.31
C THR A 834 8.49 -18.58 -30.67
N LYS A 835 9.72 -18.14 -30.99
CA LYS A 835 10.23 -16.83 -30.54
C LYS A 835 9.43 -15.66 -31.13
N LYS A 836 9.03 -15.73 -32.41
CA LYS A 836 8.12 -14.73 -33.02
C LYS A 836 6.70 -14.73 -32.44
N PHE A 837 6.27 -15.82 -31.79
CA PHE A 837 5.02 -15.85 -31.02
C PHE A 837 5.17 -15.19 -29.64
N GLY A 838 6.41 -15.16 -29.13
CA GLY A 838 6.83 -14.52 -27.89
C GLY A 838 7.25 -15.48 -26.78
N PHE A 839 7.47 -16.77 -27.07
CA PHE A 839 8.11 -17.67 -26.11
C PHE A 839 9.53 -17.18 -25.77
N HIS A 840 9.88 -17.18 -24.49
CA HIS A 840 11.16 -16.63 -24.01
C HIS A 840 12.37 -17.38 -24.57
N VAL A 841 12.25 -18.70 -24.69
CA VAL A 841 13.21 -19.60 -25.33
C VAL A 841 12.49 -20.28 -26.49
N GLY A 842 13.20 -20.58 -27.57
CA GLY A 842 12.60 -21.35 -28.66
C GLY A 842 12.33 -22.78 -28.19
N LEU A 843 11.18 -23.34 -28.53
CA LEU A 843 10.76 -24.59 -27.88
C LEU A 843 11.63 -25.80 -28.27
N ALA A 844 12.20 -25.85 -29.49
CA ALA A 844 13.16 -26.88 -29.85
C ALA A 844 14.49 -26.70 -29.11
N THR A 845 14.88 -25.46 -28.77
CA THR A 845 15.96 -25.23 -27.79
C THR A 845 15.58 -25.74 -26.40
N LEU A 846 14.36 -25.49 -25.94
CA LEU A 846 13.90 -25.88 -24.60
C LEU A 846 13.91 -27.39 -24.39
N LEU A 847 13.47 -28.19 -25.39
CA LEU A 847 13.49 -29.66 -25.30
C LEU A 847 14.93 -30.20 -25.15
N ASP A 848 15.90 -29.60 -25.84
CA ASP A 848 17.32 -29.96 -25.71
C ASP A 848 17.93 -29.54 -24.36
N GLU A 849 17.42 -28.49 -23.70
CA GLU A 849 17.90 -28.03 -22.40
C GLU A 849 17.37 -28.89 -21.24
N TYR A 850 16.12 -29.37 -21.33
CA TYR A 850 15.60 -30.41 -20.43
C TYR A 850 16.24 -31.78 -20.70
N GLY A 851 16.34 -32.15 -21.98
CA GLY A 851 16.89 -33.41 -22.46
C GLY A 851 15.81 -34.32 -23.06
N ILE A 852 16.07 -34.80 -24.28
CA ILE A 852 15.07 -35.49 -25.12
C ILE A 852 14.59 -36.81 -24.51
N ASP A 853 15.43 -37.52 -23.76
CA ASP A 853 15.06 -38.71 -22.99
C ASP A 853 14.12 -38.40 -21.81
N ILE A 854 14.26 -37.25 -21.14
CA ILE A 854 13.34 -36.86 -20.07
C ILE A 854 11.96 -36.54 -20.67
N ILE A 855 11.94 -35.78 -21.77
CA ILE A 855 10.72 -35.51 -22.54
C ILE A 855 10.09 -36.80 -23.07
N ALA A 856 10.89 -37.74 -23.59
CA ALA A 856 10.40 -39.03 -24.04
C ALA A 856 9.80 -39.86 -22.90
N ASN A 857 10.44 -39.90 -21.72
CA ASN A 857 9.88 -40.58 -20.53
C ASN A 857 8.54 -39.99 -20.12
N ILE A 858 8.42 -38.64 -20.12
CA ILE A 858 7.15 -37.93 -19.88
C ILE A 858 6.09 -38.35 -20.91
N VAL A 859 6.43 -38.26 -22.20
CA VAL A 859 5.51 -38.56 -23.30
C VAL A 859 5.08 -40.03 -23.28
N PHE A 860 5.99 -40.97 -23.05
CA PHE A 860 5.67 -42.40 -22.96
C PHE A 860 4.82 -42.73 -21.73
N HIS A 861 5.08 -42.13 -20.58
CA HIS A 861 4.22 -42.30 -19.40
C HIS A 861 2.81 -41.76 -19.66
N LEU A 862 2.68 -40.52 -20.17
CA LEU A 862 1.37 -39.95 -20.46
C LEU A 862 0.67 -40.61 -21.65
N GLN A 863 1.40 -41.29 -22.55
CA GLN A 863 0.84 -42.06 -23.65
C GLN A 863 0.11 -43.33 -23.17
N THR A 864 0.51 -43.94 -22.05
CA THR A 864 -0.25 -45.07 -21.48
C THR A 864 -1.61 -44.63 -20.91
N ILE A 865 -1.79 -43.33 -20.66
CA ILE A 865 -2.98 -42.74 -20.02
C ILE A 865 -3.88 -42.05 -21.06
N PHE A 866 -3.31 -41.26 -21.97
CA PHE A 866 -4.05 -40.47 -22.96
C PHE A 866 -4.08 -41.07 -24.37
N GLY A 867 -3.24 -42.08 -24.66
CA GLY A 867 -3.20 -42.74 -25.96
C GLY A 867 -3.02 -41.78 -27.14
N GLU A 868 -3.78 -42.04 -28.21
CA GLU A 868 -3.71 -41.31 -29.49
C GLU A 868 -4.08 -39.81 -29.37
N ARG A 869 -4.78 -39.40 -28.30
CA ARG A 869 -5.06 -37.99 -28.00
C ARG A 869 -3.77 -37.18 -27.78
N LEU A 870 -2.74 -37.83 -27.22
CA LEU A 870 -1.42 -37.25 -27.02
C LEU A 870 -0.53 -37.47 -28.26
N ILE A 871 -0.36 -38.71 -28.71
CA ILE A 871 0.69 -39.13 -29.65
C ILE A 871 0.34 -40.43 -30.39
N ASP A 872 0.69 -40.53 -31.67
CA ASP A 872 0.58 -41.78 -32.45
C ASP A 872 1.88 -42.63 -32.46
N LEU A 873 1.76 -43.85 -32.98
CA LEU A 873 2.86 -44.82 -33.07
C LEU A 873 4.07 -44.33 -33.89
N SER A 874 3.87 -43.47 -34.89
CA SER A 874 4.96 -42.98 -35.76
C SER A 874 5.89 -42.04 -35.00
N ILE A 875 5.33 -41.15 -34.18
CA ILE A 875 6.10 -40.20 -33.38
C ILE A 875 6.74 -40.88 -32.16
N ILE A 876 6.09 -41.92 -31.59
CA ILE A 876 6.70 -42.76 -30.55
C ILE A 876 8.01 -43.40 -31.06
N GLU A 877 8.01 -43.92 -32.29
CA GLU A 877 9.23 -44.51 -32.86
C GLU A 877 10.28 -43.45 -33.20
N LEU A 878 9.89 -42.23 -33.55
CA LEU A 878 10.84 -41.10 -33.71
C LEU A 878 11.52 -40.74 -32.38
N PHE A 879 10.79 -40.65 -31.26
CA PHE A 879 11.40 -40.47 -29.93
C PHE A 879 12.38 -41.61 -29.60
N ARG A 880 12.01 -42.87 -29.88
CA ARG A 880 12.91 -44.03 -29.69
C ARG A 880 14.15 -43.94 -30.58
N LYS A 881 14.02 -43.51 -31.84
CA LYS A 881 15.17 -43.26 -32.74
C LYS A 881 16.12 -42.22 -32.16
N PHE A 882 15.62 -41.12 -31.58
CA PHE A 882 16.46 -40.11 -30.91
C PHE A 882 17.23 -40.70 -29.71
N ILE A 883 16.55 -41.45 -28.83
CA ILE A 883 17.17 -42.09 -27.67
C ILE A 883 18.24 -43.11 -28.08
N ARG A 884 17.92 -44.02 -29.02
CA ARG A 884 18.87 -45.05 -29.52
C ARG A 884 20.12 -44.44 -30.16
N ASN A 885 20.01 -43.26 -30.78
CA ASN A 885 21.12 -42.52 -31.38
C ASN A 885 21.84 -41.55 -30.41
N TYR A 886 21.52 -41.61 -29.11
CA TYR A 886 22.09 -40.76 -28.06
C TYR A 886 21.92 -39.25 -28.31
N LEU A 887 20.81 -38.87 -28.97
CA LEU A 887 20.45 -37.48 -29.26
C LEU A 887 19.68 -36.86 -28.07
N LEU A 888 20.30 -36.86 -26.90
CA LEU A 888 19.66 -36.50 -25.62
C LEU A 888 19.66 -35.00 -25.30
N GLY A 889 20.15 -34.14 -26.20
CA GLY A 889 20.23 -32.69 -26.03
C GLY A 889 21.57 -32.21 -25.46
N LYS A 890 21.53 -31.16 -24.64
CA LYS A 890 22.72 -30.44 -24.15
C LYS A 890 23.62 -31.32 -23.28
N LYS A 891 23.05 -32.26 -22.53
CA LYS A 891 23.81 -33.17 -21.63
C LYS A 891 24.64 -34.23 -22.36
N SER A 892 24.24 -34.61 -23.58
CA SER A 892 24.99 -35.50 -24.49
C SER A 892 25.80 -34.74 -25.54
N GLN A 893 25.86 -33.41 -25.44
CA GLN A 893 26.42 -32.48 -26.44
C GLN A 893 25.78 -32.56 -27.85
N GLN A 894 24.70 -33.35 -28.01
CA GLN A 894 23.96 -33.51 -29.25
C GLN A 894 22.50 -33.91 -28.99
N GLY A 895 21.57 -33.26 -29.69
CA GLY A 895 20.13 -33.52 -29.66
C GLY A 895 19.49 -33.01 -30.94
N LEU A 896 18.51 -32.12 -30.83
CA LEU A 896 17.99 -31.30 -31.94
C LEU A 896 19.08 -30.36 -32.49
N TYR A 897 20.03 -29.97 -31.64
CA TYR A 897 21.20 -29.18 -32.01
C TYR A 897 22.50 -29.90 -31.60
N ILE A 898 23.62 -29.46 -32.18
CA ILE A 898 24.97 -29.85 -31.75
C ILE A 898 25.53 -28.75 -30.84
N TYR A 899 26.20 -29.16 -29.76
CA TYR A 899 26.82 -28.30 -28.77
C TYR A 899 28.33 -28.56 -28.77
N SER A 900 29.11 -27.63 -29.32
CA SER A 900 30.57 -27.66 -29.25
C SER A 900 31.06 -26.93 -27.98
N ASN A 901 32.26 -27.31 -27.51
CA ASN A 901 32.90 -26.65 -26.37
C ASN A 901 33.60 -25.33 -26.74
N ASP A 902 33.73 -25.01 -28.03
CA ASP A 902 34.37 -23.79 -28.50
C ASP A 902 33.46 -22.56 -28.35
N ASN A 903 34.04 -21.42 -27.95
CA ASN A 903 33.33 -20.16 -27.65
C ASN A 903 32.57 -19.50 -28.83
N HIS A 904 32.47 -20.16 -29.98
CA HIS A 904 31.69 -19.69 -31.12
C HIS A 904 30.23 -20.14 -31.02
N ASN A 905 29.39 -19.25 -30.46
CA ASN A 905 27.94 -19.40 -30.18
C ASN A 905 27.00 -19.75 -31.37
N LYS A 906 27.47 -20.36 -32.46
CA LYS A 906 26.60 -20.84 -33.54
C LYS A 906 25.95 -22.16 -33.14
N LYS A 907 24.70 -22.08 -32.69
CA LYS A 907 23.85 -23.26 -32.50
C LYS A 907 23.54 -23.89 -33.87
N GLU A 908 24.12 -25.04 -34.16
CA GLU A 908 23.92 -25.75 -35.43
C GLU A 908 22.88 -26.86 -35.29
N THR A 909 22.03 -26.98 -36.31
CA THR A 909 21.01 -28.03 -36.37
C THR A 909 21.70 -29.37 -36.57
N ASN A 910 21.32 -30.39 -35.81
CA ASN A 910 21.91 -31.72 -35.97
C ASN A 910 21.51 -32.33 -37.33
N PRO A 911 22.45 -32.62 -38.25
CA PRO A 911 22.12 -33.15 -39.58
C PRO A 911 21.49 -34.55 -39.52
N LYS A 912 21.80 -35.34 -38.47
CA LYS A 912 21.24 -36.70 -38.27
C LYS A 912 19.71 -36.70 -38.22
N ILE A 913 19.06 -35.60 -37.82
CA ILE A 913 17.58 -35.52 -37.77
C ILE A 913 16.99 -35.86 -39.14
N LYS A 914 17.58 -35.35 -40.22
CA LYS A 914 17.12 -35.62 -41.60
C LYS A 914 17.24 -37.08 -42.00
N GLU A 915 18.13 -37.84 -41.36
CA GLU A 915 18.30 -39.28 -41.60
C GLU A 915 17.29 -40.07 -40.77
N LEU A 916 17.09 -39.70 -39.50
CA LEU A 916 16.14 -40.37 -38.60
C LEU A 916 14.69 -40.29 -39.09
N ILE A 917 14.29 -39.18 -39.72
CA ILE A 917 12.92 -38.99 -40.23
C ILE A 917 12.65 -39.66 -41.58
N LYS A 918 13.66 -40.15 -42.33
CA LYS A 918 13.45 -40.67 -43.71
C LYS A 918 12.36 -41.74 -43.81
N ASP A 919 12.33 -42.67 -42.86
CA ASP A 919 11.40 -43.81 -42.89
C ASP A 919 10.04 -43.50 -42.26
N THR A 920 9.91 -42.36 -41.58
CA THR A 920 8.69 -41.94 -40.87
C THR A 920 8.07 -40.67 -41.42
N SER A 921 8.75 -39.95 -42.32
CA SER A 921 8.33 -38.62 -42.78
C SER A 921 7.03 -38.68 -43.56
N ILE A 922 6.06 -37.90 -43.10
CA ILE A 922 4.83 -37.65 -43.84
C ILE A 922 5.15 -36.54 -44.85
N GLN A 923 5.10 -36.84 -46.15
CA GLN A 923 5.26 -35.82 -47.18
C GLN A 923 4.05 -34.88 -47.17
N THR A 924 4.22 -33.69 -46.57
CA THR A 924 3.22 -32.61 -46.66
C THR A 924 3.24 -32.02 -48.07
N LYS A 925 2.05 -31.80 -48.65
CA LYS A 925 1.91 -31.16 -49.97
C LYS A 925 2.00 -29.62 -49.91
N GLU A 926 1.86 -29.04 -48.72
CA GLU A 926 1.90 -27.59 -48.48
C GLU A 926 3.12 -27.20 -47.64
N ILE A 927 3.68 -26.03 -47.91
CA ILE A 927 4.76 -25.44 -47.12
C ILE A 927 4.14 -24.79 -45.88
N SER A 928 4.37 -25.35 -44.69
CA SER A 928 3.96 -24.73 -43.43
C SER A 928 4.56 -23.33 -43.29
N THR A 929 3.69 -22.33 -43.17
CA THR A 929 4.08 -20.94 -42.91
C THR A 929 4.54 -20.77 -41.46
N ILE A 930 5.18 -19.63 -41.14
CA ILE A 930 5.52 -19.33 -39.73
C ILE A 930 4.27 -19.31 -38.85
N GLU A 931 3.15 -18.82 -39.37
CA GLU A 931 1.87 -18.76 -38.66
C GLU A 931 1.25 -20.15 -38.45
N ASP A 932 1.34 -21.04 -39.44
CA ASP A 932 0.90 -22.45 -39.32
C ASP A 932 1.62 -23.18 -38.18
N ILE A 933 2.96 -23.05 -38.13
CA ILE A 933 3.80 -23.61 -37.06
C ILE A 933 3.38 -23.05 -35.69
N GLN A 934 3.11 -21.75 -35.61
CA GLN A 934 2.69 -21.09 -34.38
C GLN A 934 1.33 -21.61 -33.90
N TRP A 935 0.33 -21.67 -34.77
CA TRP A 935 -1.01 -22.12 -34.40
C TRP A 935 -1.05 -23.60 -34.04
N ARG A 936 -0.35 -24.48 -34.75
CA ARG A 936 -0.32 -25.92 -34.39
C ARG A 936 0.16 -26.15 -32.95
N ILE A 937 1.31 -25.56 -32.60
CA ILE A 937 1.86 -25.64 -31.24
C ILE A 937 0.93 -24.94 -30.23
N CYS A 938 0.43 -23.76 -30.58
CA CYS A 938 -0.40 -22.97 -29.67
C CYS A 938 -1.74 -23.67 -29.37
N LEU A 939 -2.48 -24.13 -30.38
CA LEU A 939 -3.78 -24.79 -30.20
C LEU A 939 -3.66 -26.05 -29.35
N ARG A 940 -2.60 -26.87 -29.51
CA ARG A 940 -2.36 -28.04 -28.63
C ARG A 940 -2.16 -27.62 -27.17
N LEU A 941 -1.44 -26.53 -26.90
CA LEU A 941 -1.27 -25.98 -25.54
C LEU A 941 -2.58 -25.40 -24.99
N LEU A 942 -3.30 -24.59 -25.77
CA LEU A 942 -4.55 -23.94 -25.35
C LEU A 942 -5.63 -24.95 -25.02
N ASN A 943 -5.80 -25.96 -25.88
CA ASN A 943 -6.81 -26.99 -25.70
C ASN A 943 -6.53 -27.83 -24.45
N GLU A 944 -5.26 -28.19 -24.21
CA GLU A 944 -4.89 -28.95 -23.02
C GLU A 944 -4.95 -28.11 -21.74
N ALA A 945 -4.69 -26.79 -21.82
CA ALA A 945 -4.90 -25.89 -20.70
C ALA A 945 -6.37 -25.83 -20.32
N ALA A 946 -7.27 -25.66 -21.30
CA ALA A 946 -8.72 -25.74 -21.08
C ALA A 946 -9.14 -27.11 -20.53
N LYS A 947 -8.54 -28.22 -21.01
CA LYS A 947 -8.78 -29.57 -20.47
C LYS A 947 -8.39 -29.69 -19.00
N CYS A 948 -7.25 -29.14 -18.60
CA CYS A 948 -6.82 -29.12 -17.19
C CYS A 948 -7.76 -28.29 -16.29
N LEU A 949 -8.44 -27.27 -16.81
CA LEU A 949 -9.48 -26.56 -16.07
C LEU A 949 -10.78 -27.38 -15.99
N GLU A 950 -11.20 -27.99 -17.10
CA GLU A 950 -12.38 -28.86 -17.18
C GLU A 950 -12.29 -30.08 -16.24
N GLU A 951 -11.09 -30.68 -16.13
CA GLU A 951 -10.81 -31.80 -15.23
C GLU A 951 -10.52 -31.38 -13.77
N ASN A 952 -10.59 -30.08 -13.46
CA ASN A 952 -10.24 -29.50 -12.15
C ASN A 952 -8.80 -29.81 -11.70
N ILE A 953 -7.84 -29.95 -12.62
CA ILE A 953 -6.41 -30.03 -12.29
C ILE A 953 -5.93 -28.66 -11.77
N ILE A 954 -6.32 -27.58 -12.44
CA ILE A 954 -6.13 -26.21 -11.94
C ILE A 954 -7.42 -25.65 -11.35
N ASN A 955 -7.30 -24.87 -10.28
CA ASN A 955 -8.45 -24.29 -9.57
C ASN A 955 -8.94 -22.96 -10.18
N SER A 956 -8.13 -22.29 -11.01
CA SER A 956 -8.50 -21.02 -11.65
C SER A 956 -7.74 -20.79 -12.96
N PRO A 957 -8.30 -20.04 -13.92
CA PRO A 957 -7.59 -19.55 -15.11
C PRO A 957 -6.30 -18.80 -14.75
N THR A 958 -6.30 -18.03 -13.66
CA THR A 958 -5.14 -17.27 -13.17
C THR A 958 -3.97 -18.16 -12.78
N ASP A 959 -4.22 -19.23 -12.02
CA ASP A 959 -3.16 -20.18 -11.63
C ASP A 959 -2.61 -20.90 -12.89
N GLY A 960 -3.48 -21.18 -13.87
CA GLY A 960 -3.08 -21.73 -15.17
C GLY A 960 -2.21 -20.77 -16.00
N ASP A 961 -2.62 -19.50 -16.13
CA ASP A 961 -1.86 -18.47 -16.86
C ASP A 961 -0.46 -18.26 -16.24
N ILE A 962 -0.40 -18.17 -14.91
CA ILE A 962 0.87 -18.08 -14.17
C ILE A 962 1.73 -19.33 -14.36
N GLY A 963 1.14 -20.53 -14.28
CA GLY A 963 1.85 -21.79 -14.51
C GLY A 963 2.47 -21.88 -15.92
N ALA A 964 1.71 -21.54 -16.96
CA ALA A 964 2.18 -21.59 -18.33
C ALA A 964 3.25 -20.52 -18.64
N VAL A 965 3.10 -19.30 -18.13
CA VAL A 965 4.07 -18.21 -18.37
C VAL A 965 5.35 -18.42 -17.57
N PHE A 966 5.29 -18.71 -16.27
CA PHE A 966 6.48 -18.81 -15.42
C PHE A 966 7.12 -20.20 -15.38
N GLY A 967 6.41 -21.26 -15.79
CA GLY A 967 6.93 -22.63 -15.91
C GLY A 967 7.37 -23.01 -17.32
N LEU A 968 6.55 -22.71 -18.33
CA LEU A 968 6.78 -23.13 -19.72
C LEU A 968 7.27 -22.00 -20.63
N GLY A 969 7.35 -20.77 -20.13
CA GLY A 969 7.80 -19.60 -20.90
C GLY A 969 6.81 -19.15 -21.96
N PHE A 970 5.50 -19.43 -21.78
CA PHE A 970 4.44 -18.91 -22.66
C PHE A 970 4.51 -17.38 -22.75
N SER A 971 4.13 -16.83 -23.91
CA SER A 971 4.29 -15.41 -24.25
C SER A 971 3.63 -14.47 -23.23
N PRO A 972 4.40 -13.68 -22.45
CA PRO A 972 3.83 -12.77 -21.45
C PRO A 972 2.96 -11.67 -22.07
N MET A 973 3.24 -11.27 -23.32
CA MET A 973 2.45 -10.28 -24.07
C MET A 973 1.03 -10.76 -24.37
N LYS A 974 0.78 -12.08 -24.25
CA LYS A 974 -0.53 -12.70 -24.45
C LYS A 974 -1.23 -13.03 -23.13
N GLY A 975 -0.58 -12.78 -21.98
CA GLY A 975 -1.17 -12.90 -20.64
C GLY A 975 -1.25 -14.32 -20.07
N GLY A 976 -0.89 -15.33 -20.86
CA GLY A 976 -1.12 -16.75 -20.57
C GLY A 976 -2.18 -17.37 -21.51
N PRO A 977 -2.31 -18.71 -21.55
CA PRO A 977 -3.27 -19.40 -22.40
C PRO A 977 -4.73 -18.92 -22.27
N PHE A 978 -5.24 -18.71 -21.06
CA PHE A 978 -6.63 -18.32 -20.82
C PHE A 978 -6.87 -16.87 -21.22
N ARG A 979 -6.01 -15.95 -20.76
CA ARG A 979 -6.08 -14.54 -21.18
C ARG A 979 -5.93 -14.39 -22.70
N PHE A 980 -5.12 -15.21 -23.35
CA PHE A 980 -4.96 -15.21 -24.80
C PHE A 980 -6.22 -15.68 -25.53
N MET A 981 -6.86 -16.76 -25.06
CA MET A 981 -8.13 -17.26 -25.61
C MET A 981 -9.23 -16.19 -25.53
N ASP A 982 -9.35 -15.50 -24.39
CA ASP A 982 -10.30 -14.39 -24.23
C ASP A 982 -9.99 -13.22 -25.17
N THR A 983 -8.72 -12.82 -25.27
CA THR A 983 -8.30 -11.65 -26.07
C THR A 983 -8.41 -11.92 -27.57
N TYR A 984 -8.19 -13.16 -28.03
CA TYR A 984 -8.34 -13.54 -29.44
C TYR A 984 -9.83 -13.78 -29.81
N GLY A 985 -10.57 -14.38 -28.86
CA GLY A 985 -11.97 -14.77 -28.96
C GLY A 985 -12.13 -16.29 -29.05
N ILE A 986 -12.79 -16.90 -28.06
CA ILE A 986 -12.94 -18.36 -27.93
C ILE A 986 -13.61 -19.00 -29.15
N SER A 987 -14.64 -18.38 -29.74
CA SER A 987 -15.26 -18.89 -30.99
C SER A 987 -14.23 -19.03 -32.10
N LYS A 988 -13.36 -18.02 -32.32
CA LYS A 988 -12.32 -18.09 -33.35
C LYS A 988 -11.28 -19.16 -33.04
N ILE A 989 -10.97 -19.41 -31.77
CA ILE A 989 -10.08 -20.51 -31.36
C ILE A 989 -10.72 -21.86 -31.68
N VAL A 990 -12.01 -22.05 -31.41
CA VAL A 990 -12.75 -23.28 -31.76
C VAL A 990 -12.83 -23.45 -33.28
N ASP A 991 -13.10 -22.39 -34.04
CA ASP A 991 -13.11 -22.43 -35.51
C ASP A 991 -11.73 -22.78 -36.08
N LEU A 992 -10.65 -22.22 -35.51
CA LEU A 992 -9.29 -22.62 -35.85
C LEU A 992 -9.05 -24.10 -35.52
N MET A 993 -9.39 -24.56 -34.32
CA MET A 993 -9.23 -25.97 -33.91
C MET A 993 -9.93 -26.93 -34.87
N ASN A 994 -11.17 -26.65 -35.27
CA ASN A 994 -11.92 -27.43 -36.27
C ASN A 994 -11.21 -27.43 -37.64
N ASN A 995 -10.70 -26.29 -38.10
CA ASN A 995 -9.95 -26.21 -39.37
C ASN A 995 -8.62 -27.00 -39.30
N TYR A 996 -7.90 -26.95 -38.17
CA TYR A 996 -6.69 -27.74 -37.97
C TYR A 996 -6.98 -29.23 -37.79
N GLN A 997 -8.14 -29.61 -37.23
CA GLN A 997 -8.60 -31.00 -37.18
C GLN A 997 -8.80 -31.56 -38.59
N LEU A 998 -9.47 -30.84 -39.49
CA LEU A 998 -9.69 -31.27 -40.87
C LEU A 998 -8.38 -31.47 -41.64
N LYS A 999 -7.34 -30.68 -41.33
CA LYS A 999 -6.03 -30.75 -42.01
C LYS A 999 -5.07 -31.79 -41.42
N HIS A 1000 -5.07 -31.96 -40.10
CA HIS A 1000 -4.02 -32.70 -39.38
C HIS A 1000 -4.56 -33.83 -38.49
N GLY A 1001 -5.88 -34.01 -38.38
CA GLY A 1001 -6.53 -35.08 -37.64
C GLY A 1001 -6.95 -34.71 -36.20
N ASP A 1002 -7.52 -35.71 -35.52
CA ASP A 1002 -8.30 -35.55 -34.29
C ASP A 1002 -7.55 -34.99 -33.07
N ARG A 1003 -6.22 -34.90 -33.14
CA ARG A 1003 -5.40 -34.24 -32.11
C ARG A 1003 -5.70 -32.74 -31.95
N PHE A 1004 -6.46 -32.13 -32.86
CA PHE A 1004 -6.94 -30.74 -32.78
C PHE A 1004 -8.42 -30.59 -32.40
N ILE A 1005 -9.15 -31.68 -32.05
CA ILE A 1005 -10.54 -31.58 -31.58
C ILE A 1005 -10.63 -30.62 -30.36
N PRO A 1006 -11.47 -29.57 -30.40
CA PRO A 1006 -11.66 -28.67 -29.26
C PRO A 1006 -12.32 -29.40 -28.08
N THR A 1007 -11.91 -29.08 -26.86
CA THR A 1007 -12.53 -29.57 -25.62
C THR A 1007 -14.00 -29.17 -25.48
N GLN A 1008 -14.78 -29.97 -24.75
CA GLN A 1008 -16.20 -29.70 -24.56
C GLN A 1008 -16.43 -28.36 -23.83
N LEU A 1009 -15.57 -28.01 -22.87
CA LEU A 1009 -15.51 -26.68 -22.25
C LEU A 1009 -15.42 -25.55 -23.28
N LEU A 1010 -14.46 -25.61 -24.22
CA LEU A 1010 -14.30 -24.57 -25.24
C LEU A 1010 -15.50 -24.52 -26.20
N ILE A 1011 -16.05 -25.68 -26.59
CA ILE A 1011 -17.27 -25.75 -27.42
C ILE A 1011 -18.46 -25.10 -26.70
N ASN A 1012 -18.63 -25.35 -25.40
CA ASN A 1012 -19.72 -24.78 -24.61
C ASN A 1012 -19.54 -23.26 -24.44
N MET A 1013 -18.34 -22.81 -24.04
CA MET A 1013 -18.04 -21.38 -23.91
C MET A 1013 -18.22 -20.62 -25.23
N SER A 1014 -17.84 -21.22 -26.36
CA SER A 1014 -18.09 -20.67 -27.70
C SER A 1014 -19.58 -20.49 -27.99
N LYS A 1015 -20.42 -21.49 -27.68
CA LYS A 1015 -21.87 -21.42 -27.89
C LYS A 1015 -22.55 -20.40 -26.97
N GLU A 1016 -22.03 -20.25 -25.75
CA GLU A 1016 -22.58 -19.39 -24.70
C GLU A 1016 -22.00 -17.96 -24.73
N ASN A 1017 -21.06 -17.66 -25.64
CA ASN A 1017 -20.28 -16.41 -25.69
C ASN A 1017 -19.61 -16.03 -24.36
N LYS A 1018 -19.14 -17.04 -23.61
CA LYS A 1018 -18.43 -16.85 -22.33
C LYS A 1018 -16.92 -16.71 -22.52
N THR A 1019 -16.29 -16.04 -21.57
CA THR A 1019 -14.84 -15.88 -21.44
C THR A 1019 -14.34 -16.45 -20.10
N PHE A 1020 -13.05 -16.71 -19.98
CA PHE A 1020 -12.47 -17.24 -18.73
C PHE A 1020 -12.40 -16.19 -17.61
N TYR A 1021 -12.32 -14.90 -17.98
CA TYR A 1021 -12.23 -13.77 -17.05
C TYR A 1021 -13.45 -12.82 -17.13
N SER A 1022 -14.67 -13.34 -17.34
CA SER A 1022 -15.94 -12.61 -17.22
C SER A 1022 -16.48 -12.58 -15.79
#